data_AF-A0A9D6MK49-F1
#
_entry.id   AF-A0A9D6MK49-F1
#
_cell.length_a   1.000
_cell.length_b   1.000
_cell.length_c   1.000
_cell.angle_alpha   90.00
_cell.angle_beta   90.00
_cell.angle_gamma   90.00
#
_symmetry.space_group_name_H-M   'P 1'
#
loop_
_entity.id
_entity.type
_entity.pdbx_description
1 polymer ?
#
loop_
_entity_poly.entity_id
_entity_poly.type
_entity_poly.pdbx_seq_one_letter_code
_entity_poly.pdbx_strand_id
1 'polypeptide(L)'
;MALVPRAFGDSVPAGFQDTLVASGLTAPATLAFAPPNDGRLFVGEQTSGKIRVVKNGSLLPAAFLDVNTVVPSGMAFDNYFERGLLGIALDPSFATNGFVYIYHTLCRQLLVSGSCPTGQSKNRVIRVHATGDVADATPPQLIIDNIDSDAGNHNAGWIGFGPIDGKLYVATGDGGEIHTKSQDLASLSGKILRLESDGSVPTDNPYAGSLIFRGEIWASGLRNPWRCRFRDDGRMLCADVGQDTWEEIDVIFEANNYGWPTTEGPFTLAQFATFTPPIHAYNHNGSSAAIMGGDFGEKTSFPGDYAESYFFGDYTLGVIRRVVLDSTGTAILSSASDFVTGIGGNSVTDIVAGPDGALYYTNIGAGTIRKVSFTSANHSPVAVADATPKAGNPPFTVSFSSVGTTDQDGDPLTYAWDFGDGSPIDTNANPTHQYTTRGERLAILTVSDGKQVPGPDIAAVDITVGHPPDVTITQPVDQTPYAAGEAFTLAGSAMDVEDGSLASSTLTWKVVFHHAEHTHPFINALTNSPQNFTTANVGETDPNVGYEIILSATDSDGMTGSTSVFLVPRTVDLTFQTTPAGLGVTLDGQPNVTPFVVTSVVGMLRQIGAPAPAGYTFSSWSDGGAQTHTITAPPTPKTLIAVFATAPITTPTSSPTPSSAPTPTATVSVTPTASPIPTATRTPTRTPTPTPTVTTTLTPTPTATPTDTATPTHTATATRTASPSATSTPSATTTAPTATTTATPIVPTATPTPVGLADPVAARATDVCQRTITHATLKVVRAALGNLTRCTNAVQRCIQSRPNDPKCLPKAQTVCAKALGGISGATTKMLTTIAPRCTSTVDLVAALGLGYGELADECAAAGNPAGDVTGLAICIAKRQRCTSEKLFQLEMPRVGELLGVASIAIPAGSCLTDLGGSGAGEPAVAKALTSCAAAIPKAASAFVAARVDAIGGCAQKLFDCAQRKPDPAALVACTAKAESACARAIDPAGANAELRAAIDARCGEALLAYATLRSDRGANLDGIAGACNREGVTDLDSLGRFESCVVHHHECLAEDLIGTAIPRAPALLAIVGRTLGPTDCPSTGGVQPQ
;
A
#
# COMPACT_ATOMS: atom_id res chain seq x y z
N MET A 1 -28.80 -29.33 4.72
CA MET A 1 -28.40 -30.02 3.47
C MET A 1 -27.01 -29.53 3.10
N ALA A 2 -25.97 -30.30 3.41
CA ALA A 2 -24.60 -29.86 3.13
C ALA A 2 -24.37 -29.73 1.61
N LEU A 3 -23.84 -28.58 1.18
CA LEU A 3 -23.35 -28.41 -0.18
C LEU A 3 -22.05 -29.20 -0.31
N VAL A 4 -22.16 -30.41 -0.85
CA VAL A 4 -21.02 -31.24 -1.25
C VAL A 4 -20.08 -30.39 -2.10
N PRO A 5 -18.77 -30.31 -1.78
CA PRO A 5 -17.80 -29.73 -2.69
C PRO A 5 -17.87 -30.48 -4.02
N ARG A 6 -18.40 -29.83 -5.05
CA ARG A 6 -18.13 -30.28 -6.41
C ARG A 6 -16.62 -30.20 -6.59
N ALA A 7 -16.04 -31.25 -7.16
CA ALA A 7 -14.77 -31.13 -7.85
C ALA A 7 -14.99 -30.23 -9.07
N PHE A 8 -15.00 -28.91 -8.83
CA PHE A 8 -14.81 -27.94 -9.89
C PHE A 8 -13.37 -28.12 -10.37
N GLY A 9 -13.20 -28.43 -11.66
CA GLY A 9 -11.87 -28.45 -12.26
C GLY A 9 -11.38 -27.01 -12.36
N ASP A 10 -10.58 -26.59 -11.39
CA ASP A 10 -9.90 -25.29 -11.39
C ASP A 10 -9.12 -25.14 -12.70
N SER A 11 -9.58 -24.24 -13.57
CA SER A 11 -9.08 -24.12 -14.94
C SER A 11 -8.05 -22.98 -15.00
N VAL A 12 -6.84 -23.37 -15.41
CA VAL A 12 -5.63 -22.56 -15.51
C VAL A 12 -5.12 -22.56 -16.97
N PRO A 13 -4.32 -21.56 -17.40
CA PRO A 13 -3.76 -21.52 -18.75
C PRO A 13 -2.84 -22.71 -19.06
N ALA A 14 -2.67 -23.01 -20.35
CA ALA A 14 -1.80 -24.09 -20.79
C ALA A 14 -0.34 -23.91 -20.30
N GLY A 15 0.26 -24.99 -19.78
CA GLY A 15 1.58 -24.97 -19.13
C GLY A 15 1.54 -24.60 -17.64
N PHE A 16 0.37 -24.21 -17.10
CA PHE A 16 0.17 -24.06 -15.67
C PHE A 16 -0.56 -25.26 -15.09
N GLN A 17 -0.35 -25.48 -13.79
CA GLN A 17 -1.04 -26.50 -13.01
C GLN A 17 -1.34 -26.00 -11.61
N ASP A 18 -2.56 -26.29 -11.15
CA ASP A 18 -2.99 -26.11 -9.77
C ASP A 18 -2.92 -27.44 -8.99
N THR A 19 -2.40 -27.40 -7.76
CA THR A 19 -2.23 -28.57 -6.87
C THR A 19 -2.65 -28.26 -5.43
N LEU A 20 -3.14 -29.27 -4.70
CA LEU A 20 -3.45 -29.16 -3.27
C LEU A 20 -2.17 -29.19 -2.43
N VAL A 21 -2.03 -28.24 -1.51
CA VAL A 21 -0.86 -28.12 -0.60
C VAL A 21 -1.20 -28.58 0.82
N ALA A 22 -2.39 -28.22 1.30
CA ALA A 22 -2.90 -28.60 2.61
C ALA A 22 -4.43 -28.48 2.65
N SER A 23 -5.07 -29.31 3.48
CA SER A 23 -6.50 -29.30 3.80
C SER A 23 -6.70 -29.43 5.31
N GLY A 24 -7.95 -29.31 5.80
CA GLY A 24 -8.24 -29.37 7.24
C GLY A 24 -7.84 -28.11 8.01
N LEU A 25 -7.90 -26.96 7.36
CA LEU A 25 -7.68 -25.63 7.95
C LEU A 25 -9.02 -24.97 8.26
N THR A 26 -9.14 -24.35 9.43
CA THR A 26 -10.37 -23.63 9.83
C THR A 26 -10.33 -22.19 9.31
N ALA A 27 -11.03 -21.90 8.21
CA ALA A 27 -11.08 -20.56 7.60
C ALA A 27 -9.67 -19.92 7.41
N PRO A 28 -8.79 -20.52 6.59
CA PRO A 28 -7.48 -19.96 6.29
C PRO A 28 -7.61 -18.61 5.56
N ALA A 29 -7.02 -17.57 6.13
CA ALA A 29 -7.18 -16.19 5.67
C ALA A 29 -5.87 -15.45 5.34
N THR A 30 -4.71 -15.92 5.80
CA THR A 30 -3.42 -15.27 5.52
C THR A 30 -2.25 -16.26 5.48
N LEU A 31 -1.27 -15.99 4.62
CA LEU A 31 -0.10 -16.83 4.35
C LEU A 31 1.22 -16.06 4.51
N ALA A 32 2.19 -16.66 5.21
CA ALA A 32 3.54 -16.12 5.33
C ALA A 32 4.60 -17.23 5.18
N PHE A 33 5.41 -17.15 4.13
CA PHE A 33 6.54 -18.08 3.92
C PHE A 33 7.72 -17.75 4.83
N ALA A 34 8.32 -18.80 5.41
CA ALA A 34 9.63 -18.70 6.02
C ALA A 34 10.73 -18.53 4.94
N PRO A 35 11.92 -18.00 5.29
CA PRO A 35 13.03 -17.90 4.35
C PRO A 35 13.37 -19.25 3.68
N PRO A 36 13.84 -19.30 2.42
CA PRO A 36 13.80 -20.51 1.58
C PRO A 36 14.38 -21.80 2.18
N ASN A 37 15.37 -21.71 3.07
CA ASN A 37 16.03 -22.87 3.69
C ASN A 37 15.30 -23.43 4.93
N ASP A 38 14.21 -22.79 5.39
CA ASP A 38 13.47 -23.18 6.59
C ASP A 38 12.34 -24.20 6.29
N GLY A 39 11.72 -24.10 5.11
CA GLY A 39 10.74 -25.07 4.60
C GLY A 39 9.33 -24.97 5.21
N ARG A 40 9.03 -23.91 5.99
CA ARG A 40 7.70 -23.64 6.55
C ARG A 40 6.90 -22.59 5.78
N LEU A 41 5.59 -22.80 5.76
CA LEU A 41 4.55 -21.84 5.44
C LEU A 41 3.66 -21.68 6.68
N PHE A 42 3.60 -20.47 7.23
CA PHE A 42 2.69 -20.11 8.31
C PHE A 42 1.32 -19.72 7.75
N VAL A 43 0.26 -20.14 8.44
CA VAL A 43 -1.12 -20.03 7.97
C VAL A 43 -1.99 -19.48 9.09
N GLY A 44 -2.64 -18.34 8.87
CA GLY A 44 -3.60 -17.77 9.82
C GLY A 44 -5.01 -18.31 9.61
N GLU A 45 -5.57 -18.96 10.62
CA GLU A 45 -6.98 -19.37 10.68
C GLU A 45 -7.82 -18.24 11.33
N GLN A 46 -8.63 -17.54 10.53
CA GLN A 46 -9.34 -16.32 10.94
C GLN A 46 -10.18 -16.52 12.19
N THR A 47 -11.07 -17.52 12.15
CA THR A 47 -12.11 -17.71 13.17
C THR A 47 -11.64 -18.55 14.36
N SER A 48 -10.66 -19.44 14.17
CA SER A 48 -10.07 -20.20 15.29
C SER A 48 -9.05 -19.37 16.08
N GLY A 49 -8.43 -18.36 15.47
CA GLY A 49 -7.33 -17.58 16.04
C GLY A 49 -6.00 -18.33 16.08
N LYS A 50 -5.86 -19.44 15.33
CA LYS A 50 -4.64 -20.25 15.33
C LYS A 50 -3.72 -19.89 14.18
N ILE A 51 -2.42 -19.95 14.44
CA ILE A 51 -1.40 -20.02 13.41
C ILE A 51 -1.06 -21.49 13.23
N ARG A 52 -1.31 -22.05 12.04
CA ARG A 52 -0.87 -23.38 11.64
C ARG A 52 0.45 -23.28 10.87
N VAL A 53 1.15 -24.41 10.74
CA VAL A 53 2.36 -24.53 9.93
C VAL A 53 2.19 -25.68 8.96
N VAL A 54 2.37 -25.41 7.67
CA VAL A 54 2.68 -26.43 6.67
C VAL A 54 4.19 -26.50 6.55
N LYS A 55 4.77 -27.70 6.61
CA LYS A 55 6.22 -27.94 6.55
C LYS A 55 6.50 -29.10 5.61
N ASN A 56 7.36 -28.90 4.63
CA ASN A 56 7.68 -29.91 3.60
C ASN A 56 6.45 -30.53 2.91
N GLY A 57 5.39 -29.74 2.64
CA GLY A 57 4.15 -30.22 2.04
C GLY A 57 3.23 -31.03 2.97
N SER A 58 3.34 -30.86 4.29
CA SER A 58 2.44 -31.49 5.27
C SER A 58 2.03 -30.52 6.37
N LEU A 59 0.74 -30.50 6.71
CA LEU A 59 0.18 -29.70 7.80
C LEU A 59 0.57 -30.30 9.15
N LEU A 60 1.18 -29.52 10.04
CA LEU A 60 1.55 -30.00 11.36
C LEU A 60 0.31 -30.17 12.28
N PRO A 61 0.26 -31.25 13.11
CA PRO A 61 -0.85 -31.47 14.05
C PRO A 61 -0.95 -30.38 15.13
N ALA A 62 0.20 -29.84 15.58
CA ALA A 62 0.24 -28.73 16.52
C ALA A 62 0.07 -27.39 15.78
N ALA A 63 -0.65 -26.46 16.41
CA ALA A 63 -0.58 -25.05 16.02
C ALA A 63 0.75 -24.44 16.49
N PHE A 64 1.29 -23.51 15.71
CA PHE A 64 2.45 -22.69 16.09
C PHE A 64 2.10 -21.76 17.26
N LEU A 65 0.91 -21.15 17.20
CA LEU A 65 0.32 -20.34 18.26
C LEU A 65 -1.20 -20.46 18.21
N ASP A 66 -1.85 -20.33 19.35
CA ASP A 66 -3.28 -20.05 19.46
C ASP A 66 -3.43 -18.66 20.12
N VAL A 67 -3.91 -17.67 19.36
CA VAL A 67 -3.96 -16.26 19.80
C VAL A 67 -4.85 -16.08 21.03
N ASN A 68 -5.86 -16.94 21.23
CA ASN A 68 -6.71 -16.93 22.43
C ASN A 68 -5.90 -17.10 23.73
N THR A 69 -4.73 -17.76 23.66
CA THR A 69 -3.85 -17.98 24.82
C THR A 69 -3.00 -16.77 25.22
N VAL A 70 -2.89 -15.75 24.35
CA VAL A 70 -2.05 -14.55 24.57
C VAL A 70 -2.86 -13.25 24.68
N VAL A 71 -4.18 -13.34 24.62
CA VAL A 71 -5.09 -12.22 24.91
C VAL A 71 -4.98 -11.83 26.41
N PRO A 72 -4.90 -10.52 26.75
CA PRO A 72 -4.84 -10.09 28.15
C PRO A 72 -6.04 -10.53 28.99
N SER A 73 -5.79 -10.90 30.26
CA SER A 73 -6.84 -11.30 31.20
C SER A 73 -7.95 -10.24 31.33
N GLY A 74 -9.20 -10.65 31.10
CA GLY A 74 -10.39 -9.78 31.11
C GLY A 74 -10.79 -9.21 29.75
N MET A 75 -9.96 -9.44 28.72
CA MET A 75 -10.28 -9.22 27.30
C MET A 75 -10.60 -10.57 26.63
N ALA A 76 -11.09 -10.54 25.38
CA ALA A 76 -11.32 -11.73 24.58
C ALA A 76 -10.78 -11.57 23.15
N PHE A 77 -10.48 -12.68 22.48
CA PHE A 77 -10.35 -12.70 21.02
C PHE A 77 -11.73 -12.40 20.42
N ASP A 78 -11.78 -11.62 19.35
CA ASP A 78 -13.02 -11.26 18.66
C ASP A 78 -12.93 -11.76 17.21
N ASN A 79 -13.84 -12.66 16.83
CA ASN A 79 -13.92 -13.30 15.53
C ASN A 79 -15.29 -13.11 14.86
N TYR A 80 -16.03 -12.08 15.30
CA TYR A 80 -17.33 -11.70 14.75
C TYR A 80 -17.16 -11.02 13.38
N PHE A 81 -17.94 -11.47 12.38
CA PHE A 81 -17.92 -10.91 11.03
C PHE A 81 -16.56 -11.08 10.34
N GLU A 82 -15.91 -10.00 9.87
CA GLU A 82 -14.57 -10.09 9.28
C GLU A 82 -13.45 -10.14 10.33
N ARG A 83 -13.76 -9.93 11.62
CA ARG A 83 -12.75 -9.90 12.70
C ARG A 83 -12.09 -11.26 12.88
N GLY A 84 -10.90 -11.26 13.49
CA GLY A 84 -10.19 -12.50 13.86
C GLY A 84 -8.69 -12.35 13.74
N LEU A 85 -8.01 -13.39 13.26
CA LEU A 85 -6.59 -13.34 12.87
C LEU A 85 -6.48 -13.07 11.37
N LEU A 86 -5.99 -11.89 10.98
CA LEU A 86 -6.14 -11.37 9.62
C LEU A 86 -4.83 -11.17 8.85
N GLY A 87 -3.68 -11.16 9.54
CA GLY A 87 -2.38 -11.00 8.90
C GLY A 87 -1.24 -11.61 9.71
N ILE A 88 -0.26 -12.19 9.01
CA ILE A 88 1.01 -12.67 9.57
C ILE A 88 2.15 -12.07 8.75
N ALA A 89 3.17 -11.55 9.41
CA ALA A 89 4.45 -11.18 8.78
C ALA A 89 5.62 -11.78 9.56
N LEU A 90 6.68 -12.17 8.85
CA LEU A 90 7.95 -12.54 9.46
C LEU A 90 8.92 -11.36 9.37
N ASP A 91 9.75 -11.22 10.40
CA ASP A 91 10.84 -10.24 10.40
C ASP A 91 11.83 -10.49 9.24
N PRO A 92 12.39 -9.46 8.57
CA PRO A 92 13.39 -9.65 7.52
C PRO A 92 14.64 -10.43 7.99
N SER A 93 14.91 -10.42 9.30
CA SER A 93 15.98 -11.18 9.95
C SER A 93 15.49 -12.44 10.68
N PHE A 94 14.28 -12.96 10.37
CA PHE A 94 13.64 -14.12 11.01
C PHE A 94 14.55 -15.33 11.19
N ALA A 95 15.39 -15.64 10.19
CA ALA A 95 16.36 -16.74 10.25
C ALA A 95 17.42 -16.61 11.37
N THR A 96 17.49 -15.45 12.03
CA THR A 96 18.40 -15.16 13.15
C THR A 96 17.71 -14.70 14.44
N ASN A 97 16.52 -14.09 14.34
CA ASN A 97 15.80 -13.51 15.49
C ASN A 97 14.41 -14.14 15.78
N GLY A 98 13.93 -15.05 14.92
CA GLY A 98 12.67 -15.78 15.09
C GLY A 98 11.40 -14.93 15.16
N PHE A 99 11.44 -13.62 14.89
CA PHE A 99 10.29 -12.75 15.19
C PHE A 99 9.13 -12.90 14.19
N VAL A 100 7.94 -13.15 14.75
CA VAL A 100 6.67 -13.26 14.00
C VAL A 100 5.72 -12.16 14.47
N TYR A 101 5.17 -11.43 13.51
CA TYR A 101 4.20 -10.36 13.69
C TYR A 101 2.81 -10.86 13.31
N ILE A 102 1.79 -10.47 14.08
CA ILE A 102 0.43 -11.01 13.97
C ILE A 102 -0.57 -9.87 14.12
N TYR A 103 -1.37 -9.63 13.08
CA TYR A 103 -2.51 -8.71 13.12
C TYR A 103 -3.76 -9.50 13.55
N HIS A 104 -4.41 -9.04 14.62
CA HIS A 104 -5.65 -9.64 15.08
C HIS A 104 -6.60 -8.63 15.76
N THR A 105 -7.88 -8.98 15.81
CA THR A 105 -8.90 -8.25 16.56
C THR A 105 -9.02 -8.77 18.01
N LEU A 106 -9.41 -7.90 18.93
CA LEU A 106 -9.76 -8.24 20.30
C LEU A 106 -10.97 -7.46 20.78
N CYS A 107 -11.75 -8.04 21.69
CA CYS A 107 -12.71 -7.32 22.51
C CYS A 107 -12.04 -6.87 23.81
N ARG A 108 -12.08 -5.57 24.15
CA ARG A 108 -11.48 -5.04 25.40
C ARG A 108 -12.20 -5.46 26.69
N GLN A 109 -13.20 -6.33 26.56
CA GLN A 109 -13.92 -6.98 27.66
C GLN A 109 -14.12 -8.46 27.29
N LEU A 110 -14.42 -9.32 28.28
CA LEU A 110 -14.96 -10.66 28.03
C LEU A 110 -16.26 -10.57 27.24
N LEU A 111 -16.42 -11.42 26.21
CA LEU A 111 -17.63 -11.49 25.40
C LEU A 111 -18.84 -11.87 26.27
N VAL A 112 -19.98 -11.20 26.03
CA VAL A 112 -21.26 -11.52 26.66
C VAL A 112 -22.21 -12.01 25.58
N SER A 113 -22.80 -13.20 25.77
CA SER A 113 -23.63 -13.88 24.76
C SER A 113 -22.93 -14.05 23.38
N GLY A 114 -21.60 -14.18 23.37
CA GLY A 114 -20.80 -14.31 22.15
C GLY A 114 -20.52 -13.00 21.41
N SER A 115 -20.97 -11.85 21.92
CA SER A 115 -20.78 -10.53 21.29
C SER A 115 -19.84 -9.62 22.09
N CYS A 116 -19.13 -8.73 21.39
CA CYS A 116 -18.38 -7.63 21.99
C CYS A 116 -19.25 -6.36 22.06
N PRO A 117 -19.23 -5.58 23.14
CA PRO A 117 -19.95 -4.30 23.20
C PRO A 117 -19.42 -3.27 22.19
N THR A 118 -20.31 -2.44 21.64
CA THR A 118 -19.99 -1.40 20.65
C THR A 118 -18.78 -0.54 21.07
N GLY A 119 -17.84 -0.35 20.14
CA GLY A 119 -16.61 0.40 20.35
C GLY A 119 -15.55 -0.26 21.26
N GLN A 120 -15.80 -1.46 21.81
CA GLN A 120 -14.78 -2.22 22.58
C GLN A 120 -13.91 -3.14 21.72
N SER A 121 -14.34 -3.47 20.51
CA SER A 121 -13.53 -4.21 19.53
C SER A 121 -12.45 -3.31 18.94
N LYS A 122 -11.19 -3.77 18.97
CA LYS A 122 -10.03 -3.08 18.40
C LYS A 122 -9.10 -4.05 17.68
N ASN A 123 -8.54 -3.62 16.57
CA ASN A 123 -7.46 -4.31 15.86
C ASN A 123 -6.10 -3.90 16.45
N ARG A 124 -5.15 -4.84 16.44
CA ARG A 124 -3.77 -4.64 16.94
C ARG A 124 -2.77 -5.52 16.19
N VAL A 125 -1.49 -5.14 16.27
CA VAL A 125 -0.37 -6.01 15.92
C VAL A 125 0.41 -6.40 17.18
N ILE A 126 0.74 -7.68 17.29
CA ILE A 126 1.67 -8.22 18.31
C ILE A 126 2.88 -8.87 17.66
N ARG A 127 3.96 -8.99 18.44
CA ARG A 127 5.17 -9.75 18.08
C ARG A 127 5.44 -10.87 19.09
N VAL A 128 5.76 -12.05 18.56
CA VAL A 128 6.16 -13.26 19.30
C VAL A 128 7.47 -13.82 18.73
N HIS A 129 8.08 -14.81 19.40
CA HIS A 129 9.34 -15.43 18.96
C HIS A 129 9.11 -16.90 18.57
N ALA A 130 9.64 -17.34 17.42
CA ALA A 130 9.57 -18.73 16.97
C ALA A 130 10.63 -19.60 17.67
N THR A 131 10.17 -20.61 18.41
CA THR A 131 11.00 -21.54 19.19
C THR A 131 10.83 -22.94 18.60
N GLY A 132 11.48 -23.17 17.45
CA GLY A 132 11.19 -24.32 16.60
C GLY A 132 9.84 -24.14 15.91
N ASP A 133 9.03 -25.21 15.88
CA ASP A 133 7.72 -25.23 15.20
C ASP A 133 6.56 -24.66 16.05
N VAL A 134 6.85 -24.03 17.18
CA VAL A 134 5.89 -23.33 18.07
C VAL A 134 6.40 -21.95 18.48
N ALA A 135 5.53 -21.07 18.95
CA ALA A 135 5.89 -19.76 19.47
C ALA A 135 6.24 -19.81 20.97
N ASP A 136 7.26 -19.05 21.37
CA ASP A 136 7.31 -18.44 22.69
C ASP A 136 6.66 -17.04 22.61
N ALA A 137 5.67 -16.82 23.45
CA ALA A 137 4.78 -15.67 23.41
C ALA A 137 4.38 -15.17 24.81
N THR A 138 5.21 -15.41 25.84
CA THR A 138 4.86 -15.10 27.23
C THR A 138 5.72 -13.97 27.84
N PRO A 139 5.24 -12.71 27.89
CA PRO A 139 4.11 -12.13 27.17
C PRO A 139 4.48 -11.74 25.72
N PRO A 140 3.51 -11.53 24.82
CA PRO A 140 3.80 -10.99 23.50
C PRO A 140 4.15 -9.50 23.61
N GLN A 141 5.03 -9.01 22.73
CA GLN A 141 5.23 -7.57 22.61
C GLN A 141 4.04 -6.96 21.86
N LEU A 142 3.49 -5.87 22.37
CA LEU A 142 2.56 -5.04 21.62
C LEU A 142 3.34 -4.15 20.65
N ILE A 143 2.92 -4.10 19.39
CA ILE A 143 3.53 -3.26 18.34
C ILE A 143 2.64 -2.04 18.05
N ILE A 144 1.33 -2.25 17.83
CA ILE A 144 0.34 -1.17 17.76
C ILE A 144 -1.04 -1.69 18.20
N ASP A 145 -1.83 -0.85 18.88
CA ASP A 145 -3.19 -1.14 19.38
C ASP A 145 -4.11 0.04 19.09
N ASN A 146 -5.41 -0.10 19.36
CA ASN A 146 -6.42 0.95 19.21
C ASN A 146 -6.62 1.40 17.75
N ILE A 147 -6.50 0.47 16.81
CA ILE A 147 -7.10 0.59 15.47
C ILE A 147 -8.59 0.21 15.64
N ASP A 148 -9.51 0.99 15.09
CA ASP A 148 -10.94 0.76 15.31
C ASP A 148 -11.49 -0.41 14.45
N SER A 149 -12.59 -1.00 14.92
CA SER A 149 -13.28 -2.17 14.34
C SER A 149 -14.72 -2.14 14.84
N ASP A 150 -15.45 -1.07 14.50
CA ASP A 150 -16.64 -0.70 15.27
C ASP A 150 -17.87 -1.53 14.86
N ALA A 151 -18.17 -1.62 13.56
CA ALA A 151 -19.22 -2.50 13.03
C ALA A 151 -18.78 -3.97 12.93
N GLY A 152 -17.50 -4.23 12.62
CA GLY A 152 -16.92 -5.57 12.54
C GLY A 152 -16.53 -6.01 11.13
N ASN A 153 -16.89 -5.24 10.11
CA ASN A 153 -16.29 -5.20 8.78
C ASN A 153 -15.23 -4.09 8.67
N HIS A 154 -14.56 -4.09 7.52
CA HIS A 154 -13.51 -3.16 7.12
C HIS A 154 -12.33 -3.18 8.10
N ASN A 155 -11.86 -4.39 8.40
CA ASN A 155 -10.71 -4.59 9.29
C ASN A 155 -9.36 -4.54 8.56
N ALA A 156 -9.35 -4.73 7.24
CA ALA A 156 -8.17 -4.98 6.41
C ALA A 156 -7.22 -6.02 7.05
N GLY A 157 -6.11 -5.56 7.62
CA GLY A 157 -5.25 -6.38 8.47
C GLY A 157 -4.11 -7.09 7.76
N TRP A 158 -3.81 -6.72 6.51
CA TRP A 158 -2.52 -7.08 5.93
C TRP A 158 -1.37 -6.40 6.69
N ILE A 159 -0.29 -7.14 6.88
CA ILE A 159 0.98 -6.67 7.44
C ILE A 159 2.14 -7.23 6.62
N GLY A 160 3.21 -6.46 6.49
CA GLY A 160 4.42 -6.89 5.77
C GLY A 160 5.56 -5.90 5.94
N PHE A 161 6.76 -6.31 5.55
CA PHE A 161 7.95 -5.46 5.64
C PHE A 161 8.32 -4.86 4.28
N GLY A 162 8.69 -3.57 4.27
CA GLY A 162 9.23 -2.89 3.10
C GLY A 162 10.61 -3.46 2.73
N PRO A 163 10.84 -3.94 1.49
CA PRO A 163 12.10 -4.62 1.14
C PRO A 163 13.29 -3.66 1.03
N ILE A 164 13.03 -2.36 0.88
CA ILE A 164 14.08 -1.32 0.72
C ILE A 164 14.44 -0.66 2.06
N ASP A 165 13.47 -0.42 2.94
CA ASP A 165 13.65 0.35 4.18
C ASP A 165 13.57 -0.49 5.47
N GLY A 166 13.12 -1.75 5.37
CA GLY A 166 13.01 -2.68 6.49
C GLY A 166 11.92 -2.31 7.51
N LYS A 167 10.97 -1.43 7.17
CA LYS A 167 9.91 -0.99 8.08
C LYS A 167 8.70 -1.91 8.02
N LEU A 168 7.96 -2.02 9.13
CA LEU A 168 6.71 -2.76 9.19
C LEU A 168 5.58 -1.86 8.69
N TYR A 169 4.89 -2.31 7.64
CA TYR A 169 3.68 -1.68 7.12
C TYR A 169 2.44 -2.43 7.61
N VAL A 170 1.36 -1.68 7.90
CA VAL A 170 0.09 -2.20 8.40
C VAL A 170 -1.07 -1.56 7.64
N ALA A 171 -1.90 -2.36 6.99
CA ALA A 171 -3.10 -1.91 6.29
C ALA A 171 -4.31 -1.95 7.21
N THR A 172 -5.02 -0.83 7.35
CA THR A 172 -6.16 -0.68 8.27
C THR A 172 -7.38 -0.14 7.54
N GLY A 173 -8.50 -0.87 7.61
CA GLY A 173 -9.78 -0.38 7.09
C GLY A 173 -10.44 0.65 8.01
N ASP A 174 -11.55 1.22 7.56
CA ASP A 174 -12.24 2.33 8.22
C ASP A 174 -13.05 1.94 9.48
N GLY A 175 -13.25 0.64 9.70
CA GLY A 175 -13.97 0.08 10.84
C GLY A 175 -15.49 -0.07 10.65
N GLY A 176 -16.02 0.23 9.47
CA GLY A 176 -17.37 -0.16 9.02
C GLY A 176 -18.56 0.67 9.52
N GLU A 177 -18.36 1.60 10.46
CA GLU A 177 -19.45 2.46 10.99
C GLU A 177 -19.26 3.96 10.68
N ILE A 178 -18.01 4.44 10.62
CA ILE A 178 -17.69 5.87 10.49
C ILE A 178 -16.62 6.07 9.41
N HIS A 179 -17.03 5.91 8.15
CA HIS A 179 -16.16 5.97 6.96
C HIS A 179 -15.31 7.25 6.86
N THR A 180 -15.78 8.37 7.42
CA THR A 180 -15.02 9.63 7.49
C THR A 180 -13.72 9.54 8.31
N LYS A 181 -13.53 8.48 9.11
CA LYS A 181 -12.26 8.16 9.79
C LYS A 181 -11.08 8.03 8.82
N SER A 182 -11.31 7.58 7.58
CA SER A 182 -10.25 7.47 6.56
C SER A 182 -9.60 8.81 6.23
N GLN A 183 -10.36 9.91 6.30
CA GLN A 183 -9.89 11.29 6.13
C GLN A 183 -9.38 11.93 7.43
N ASP A 184 -9.73 11.38 8.60
CA ASP A 184 -9.20 11.86 9.89
C ASP A 184 -7.78 11.36 10.14
N LEU A 185 -6.82 12.29 10.18
CA LEU A 185 -5.41 12.02 10.48
C LEU A 185 -5.11 11.86 11.99
N ALA A 186 -6.09 12.08 12.88
CA ALA A 186 -6.00 11.66 14.29
C ALA A 186 -6.39 10.18 14.49
N SER A 187 -7.05 9.57 13.50
CA SER A 187 -7.46 8.16 13.48
C SER A 187 -6.40 7.25 12.84
N LEU A 188 -6.37 5.98 13.25
CA LEU A 188 -5.59 4.91 12.59
C LEU A 188 -6.39 4.14 11.53
N SER A 189 -7.70 4.37 11.40
CA SER A 189 -8.57 3.61 10.51
C SER A 189 -8.64 4.23 9.11
N GLY A 190 -8.71 3.39 8.08
CA GLY A 190 -8.69 3.78 6.67
C GLY A 190 -7.33 4.35 6.22
N LYS A 191 -6.25 3.64 6.59
CA LYS A 191 -4.85 4.08 6.43
C LYS A 191 -3.97 2.93 5.93
N ILE A 192 -2.81 3.32 5.41
CA ILE A 192 -1.59 2.51 5.56
C ILE A 192 -0.75 3.17 6.66
N LEU A 193 -0.28 2.36 7.61
CA LEU A 193 0.62 2.77 8.68
C LEU A 193 2.03 2.22 8.40
N ARG A 194 3.07 2.93 8.85
CA ARG A 194 4.48 2.51 8.74
C ARG A 194 5.17 2.68 10.09
N LEU A 195 5.83 1.62 10.56
CA LEU A 195 6.36 1.47 11.91
C LEU A 195 7.79 0.92 11.87
N GLU A 196 8.58 1.25 12.89
CA GLU A 196 9.79 0.48 13.20
C GLU A 196 9.41 -0.95 13.67
N SER A 197 10.36 -1.88 13.60
CA SER A 197 10.12 -3.28 13.96
C SER A 197 9.78 -3.49 15.45
N ASP A 198 9.95 -2.48 16.32
CA ASP A 198 9.52 -2.50 17.72
C ASP A 198 8.16 -1.81 17.97
N GLY A 199 7.56 -1.19 16.95
CA GLY A 199 6.32 -0.41 17.05
C GLY A 199 6.51 1.10 17.25
N SER A 200 7.74 1.61 17.33
CA SER A 200 8.00 3.05 17.35
C SER A 200 7.76 3.71 15.98
N VAL A 201 7.54 5.02 15.98
CA VAL A 201 7.29 5.81 14.75
C VAL A 201 8.63 6.16 14.08
N PRO A 202 8.86 5.76 12.81
CA PRO A 202 10.01 6.19 12.04
C PRO A 202 10.05 7.72 11.89
N THR A 203 11.24 8.31 12.05
CA THR A 203 11.42 9.77 12.04
C THR A 203 11.24 10.41 10.65
N ASP A 204 11.17 9.57 9.62
CA ASP A 204 10.94 9.89 8.20
C ASP A 204 9.47 9.67 7.77
N ASN A 205 8.55 9.29 8.66
CA ASN A 205 7.12 9.29 8.34
C ASN A 205 6.58 10.72 8.14
N PRO A 206 5.62 10.96 7.24
CA PRO A 206 5.14 12.30 6.86
C PRO A 206 4.49 13.11 8.00
N TYR A 207 4.09 12.45 9.08
CA TYR A 207 3.49 13.08 10.27
C TYR A 207 4.30 12.86 11.56
N ALA A 208 5.56 12.41 11.44
CA ALA A 208 6.43 12.14 12.59
C ALA A 208 6.56 13.38 13.52
N GLY A 209 6.34 13.18 14.82
CA GLY A 209 6.39 14.26 15.82
C GLY A 209 5.21 15.25 15.79
N SER A 210 4.16 15.02 14.99
CA SER A 210 2.95 15.83 15.02
C SER A 210 2.26 15.76 16.39
N LEU A 211 1.66 16.88 16.81
CA LEU A 211 0.87 16.99 18.05
C LEU A 211 -0.64 16.82 17.82
N ILE A 212 -1.07 16.69 16.56
CA ILE A 212 -2.49 16.63 16.17
C ILE A 212 -2.82 15.50 15.17
N PHE A 213 -1.80 14.87 14.57
CA PHE A 213 -1.93 13.76 13.64
C PHE A 213 -1.14 12.55 14.14
N ARG A 214 -1.54 11.35 13.72
CA ARG A 214 -0.85 10.09 14.04
C ARG A 214 0.41 9.96 13.21
N GLY A 215 1.56 10.02 13.87
CA GLY A 215 2.88 9.84 13.24
C GLY A 215 3.07 8.46 12.61
N GLU A 216 2.25 7.48 13.00
CA GLU A 216 2.17 6.15 12.41
C GLU A 216 1.68 6.14 10.96
N ILE A 217 0.96 7.17 10.51
CA ILE A 217 0.34 7.20 9.17
C ILE A 217 1.41 7.37 8.09
N TRP A 218 1.38 6.44 7.11
CA TRP A 218 2.08 6.56 5.83
C TRP A 218 1.17 7.12 4.74
N ALA A 219 -0.07 6.62 4.64
CA ALA A 219 -1.05 7.04 3.64
C ALA A 219 -2.50 6.93 4.18
N SER A 220 -3.46 7.58 3.51
CA SER A 220 -4.82 7.79 4.06
C SER A 220 -5.94 7.72 3.03
N GLY A 221 -7.21 7.74 3.46
CA GLY A 221 -8.34 7.79 2.54
C GLY A 221 -8.63 6.48 1.81
N LEU A 222 -8.37 5.34 2.46
CA LEU A 222 -8.71 3.98 2.01
C LEU A 222 -9.94 3.46 2.77
N ARG A 223 -10.68 2.48 2.22
CA ARG A 223 -11.87 1.86 2.85
C ARG A 223 -11.53 0.59 3.62
N ASN A 224 -11.07 -0.44 2.93
CA ASN A 224 -10.77 -1.78 3.43
C ASN A 224 -9.62 -2.39 2.57
N PRO A 225 -8.37 -1.90 2.70
CA PRO A 225 -7.22 -2.35 1.91
C PRO A 225 -6.79 -3.77 2.31
N TRP A 226 -7.55 -4.78 1.87
CA TRP A 226 -7.56 -6.12 2.42
C TRP A 226 -6.21 -6.84 2.28
N ARG A 227 -5.57 -6.73 1.11
CA ARG A 227 -4.21 -7.24 0.87
C ARG A 227 -3.40 -6.22 0.07
N CYS A 228 -2.18 -6.02 0.53
CA CYS A 228 -1.15 -5.31 -0.21
C CYS A 228 0.04 -6.24 -0.45
N ARG A 229 0.93 -5.91 -1.40
CA ARG A 229 2.27 -6.49 -1.51
C ARG A 229 3.26 -5.46 -2.02
N PHE A 230 4.51 -5.61 -1.60
CA PHE A 230 5.65 -4.90 -2.16
C PHE A 230 6.18 -5.61 -3.41
N ARG A 231 6.52 -4.84 -4.45
CA ARG A 231 7.48 -5.22 -5.49
C ARG A 231 8.88 -5.29 -4.93
N ASP A 232 9.79 -5.97 -5.64
CA ASP A 232 11.20 -6.06 -5.24
C ASP A 232 11.91 -4.69 -5.28
N ASP A 233 11.37 -3.73 -6.05
CA ASP A 233 11.79 -2.32 -6.09
C ASP A 233 11.25 -1.44 -4.94
N GLY A 234 10.37 -1.97 -4.09
CA GLY A 234 9.79 -1.25 -2.95
C GLY A 234 8.47 -0.51 -3.21
N ARG A 235 7.93 -0.50 -4.44
CA ARG A 235 6.56 -0.04 -4.69
C ARG A 235 5.56 -0.98 -4.05
N MET A 236 4.54 -0.47 -3.39
CA MET A 236 3.46 -1.27 -2.82
C MET A 236 2.19 -1.10 -3.64
N LEU A 237 1.57 -2.21 -4.05
CA LEU A 237 0.17 -2.21 -4.47
C LEU A 237 -0.70 -2.68 -3.31
N CYS A 238 -1.87 -2.06 -3.14
CA CYS A 238 -2.96 -2.55 -2.31
C CYS A 238 -4.18 -2.78 -3.20
N ALA A 239 -4.95 -3.82 -2.91
CA ALA A 239 -6.33 -3.91 -3.39
C ALA A 239 -7.25 -3.36 -2.29
N ASP A 240 -8.04 -2.33 -2.62
CA ASP A 240 -9.00 -1.73 -1.71
C ASP A 240 -10.42 -2.12 -2.14
N VAL A 241 -11.19 -2.66 -1.19
CA VAL A 241 -12.53 -3.18 -1.47
C VAL A 241 -13.53 -2.04 -1.44
N GLY A 242 -14.33 -1.89 -2.49
CA GLY A 242 -15.37 -0.88 -2.62
C GLY A 242 -16.58 -1.10 -1.70
N GLN A 243 -17.41 -0.07 -1.53
CA GLN A 243 -18.66 -0.15 -0.77
C GLN A 243 -19.79 -0.69 -1.63
N ASP A 244 -20.17 0.03 -2.69
CA ASP A 244 -21.38 -0.28 -3.43
C ASP A 244 -21.13 -0.55 -4.94
N THR A 245 -20.03 -0.07 -5.51
CA THR A 245 -19.91 0.05 -6.98
C THR A 245 -18.58 -0.36 -7.63
N TRP A 246 -17.42 -0.14 -7.02
CA TRP A 246 -16.11 -0.39 -7.65
C TRP A 246 -15.09 -1.06 -6.74
N GLU A 247 -14.49 -2.11 -7.25
CA GLU A 247 -13.26 -2.69 -6.72
C GLU A 247 -12.03 -1.91 -7.23
N GLU A 248 -11.01 -1.71 -6.39
CA GLU A 248 -9.86 -0.85 -6.70
C GLU A 248 -8.49 -1.53 -6.46
N ILE A 249 -7.50 -1.18 -7.28
CA ILE A 249 -6.08 -1.46 -7.01
C ILE A 249 -5.30 -0.14 -7.04
N ASP A 250 -4.68 0.19 -5.91
CA ASP A 250 -3.92 1.41 -5.68
C ASP A 250 -2.41 1.14 -5.60
N VAL A 251 -1.62 2.13 -5.99
CA VAL A 251 -0.17 2.17 -5.73
C VAL A 251 0.09 3.12 -4.58
N ILE A 252 0.60 2.60 -3.47
CA ILE A 252 0.70 3.36 -2.22
C ILE A 252 1.98 4.20 -2.15
N PHE A 253 1.80 5.51 -2.33
CA PHE A 253 2.82 6.53 -2.09
C PHE A 253 2.70 7.17 -0.69
N GLU A 254 3.79 7.78 -0.23
CA GLU A 254 3.87 8.55 1.01
C GLU A 254 2.90 9.74 1.01
N ALA A 255 2.24 10.00 2.15
CA ALA A 255 1.33 11.10 2.44
C ALA A 255 0.09 11.21 1.52
N ASN A 256 -0.04 10.34 0.52
CA ASN A 256 -1.14 10.34 -0.42
C ASN A 256 -2.46 9.96 0.24
N ASN A 257 -3.53 10.43 -0.39
CA ASN A 257 -4.92 10.25 0.02
C ASN A 257 -5.66 9.59 -1.15
N TYR A 258 -6.33 8.45 -0.95
CA TYR A 258 -7.05 7.72 -2.01
C TYR A 258 -8.53 8.15 -2.12
N GLY A 259 -8.99 9.02 -1.21
CA GLY A 259 -10.20 9.82 -1.34
C GLY A 259 -11.45 9.27 -0.66
N TRP A 260 -11.48 8.02 -0.21
CA TRP A 260 -12.61 7.44 0.53
C TRP A 260 -12.92 8.25 1.81
N PRO A 261 -14.20 8.59 2.14
CA PRO A 261 -15.46 8.23 1.46
C PRO A 261 -16.02 9.36 0.57
N THR A 262 -15.15 10.16 -0.06
CA THR A 262 -15.55 11.24 -0.98
C THR A 262 -15.69 10.74 -2.43
N THR A 263 -15.02 9.63 -2.74
CA THR A 263 -15.01 8.96 -4.04
C THR A 263 -14.75 7.46 -3.82
N GLU A 264 -15.14 6.67 -4.80
CA GLU A 264 -14.90 5.23 -4.95
C GLU A 264 -14.82 4.98 -6.46
N GLY A 265 -13.86 4.17 -6.90
CA GLY A 265 -13.65 3.83 -8.30
C GLY A 265 -12.97 4.92 -9.14
N PRO A 266 -12.95 4.76 -10.47
CA PRO A 266 -12.04 5.51 -11.35
C PRO A 266 -12.44 6.99 -11.49
N PHE A 267 -11.62 7.88 -10.93
CA PHE A 267 -11.75 9.33 -11.05
C PHE A 267 -10.53 10.00 -11.70
N THR A 268 -10.63 11.31 -11.98
CA THR A 268 -9.54 12.12 -12.52
C THR A 268 -9.11 13.22 -11.55
N LEU A 269 -7.85 13.66 -11.64
CA LEU A 269 -7.34 14.83 -10.91
C LEU A 269 -8.07 16.15 -11.25
N ALA A 270 -8.88 16.18 -12.32
CA ALA A 270 -9.77 17.30 -12.63
C ALA A 270 -11.07 17.28 -11.81
N GLN A 271 -11.50 16.12 -11.31
CA GLN A 271 -12.60 15.97 -10.35
C GLN A 271 -12.07 16.13 -8.92
N PHE A 272 -10.98 15.45 -8.58
CA PHE A 272 -10.40 15.44 -7.24
C PHE A 272 -8.88 15.67 -7.28
N ALA A 273 -8.46 16.94 -7.35
CA ALA A 273 -7.05 17.33 -7.50
C ALA A 273 -6.13 17.01 -6.31
N THR A 274 -6.67 16.46 -5.22
CA THR A 274 -5.95 16.11 -3.97
C THR A 274 -6.05 14.63 -3.61
N PHE A 275 -6.69 13.82 -4.46
CA PHE A 275 -6.79 12.37 -4.26
C PHE A 275 -6.00 11.62 -5.34
N THR A 276 -5.56 10.42 -5.01
CA THR A 276 -4.77 9.52 -5.86
C THR A 276 -5.73 8.53 -6.49
N PRO A 277 -5.94 8.55 -7.82
CA PRO A 277 -6.83 7.60 -8.46
C PRO A 277 -6.20 6.19 -8.49
N PRO A 278 -7.03 5.14 -8.50
CA PRO A 278 -6.55 3.77 -8.62
C PRO A 278 -5.88 3.52 -9.98
N ILE A 279 -4.96 2.57 -10.03
CA ILE A 279 -4.38 2.08 -11.29
C ILE A 279 -5.28 1.05 -11.98
N HIS A 280 -6.13 0.36 -11.22
CA HIS A 280 -7.17 -0.53 -11.71
C HIS A 280 -8.48 -0.25 -10.99
N ALA A 281 -9.59 -0.24 -11.71
CA ALA A 281 -10.90 -0.37 -11.09
C ALA A 281 -11.86 -1.15 -11.98
N TYR A 282 -12.76 -1.93 -11.38
CA TYR A 282 -13.82 -2.63 -12.09
C TYR A 282 -15.13 -2.67 -11.29
N ASN A 283 -16.26 -2.62 -12.01
CA ASN A 283 -17.57 -2.48 -11.38
C ASN A 283 -18.08 -3.80 -10.81
N HIS A 284 -18.83 -3.74 -9.70
CA HIS A 284 -19.40 -4.90 -9.02
C HIS A 284 -20.33 -5.75 -9.92
N ASN A 285 -21.07 -5.12 -10.85
CA ASN A 285 -21.93 -5.77 -11.86
C ASN A 285 -22.98 -6.79 -11.32
N GLY A 286 -23.18 -6.91 -10.01
CA GLY A 286 -24.07 -7.92 -9.39
C GLY A 286 -23.49 -9.35 -9.42
N SER A 287 -22.18 -9.50 -9.26
CA SER A 287 -21.50 -10.80 -9.05
C SER A 287 -20.08 -10.67 -8.47
N SER A 288 -19.42 -9.53 -8.67
CA SER A 288 -18.18 -9.13 -7.97
C SER A 288 -18.55 -8.20 -6.81
N ALA A 289 -18.01 -8.43 -5.61
CA ALA A 289 -18.16 -7.51 -4.47
C ALA A 289 -17.08 -7.65 -3.37
N ALA A 290 -15.93 -8.30 -3.66
CA ALA A 290 -14.71 -8.08 -2.87
C ALA A 290 -13.42 -8.46 -3.62
N ILE A 291 -12.57 -7.46 -3.94
CA ILE A 291 -11.23 -7.67 -4.52
C ILE A 291 -10.21 -8.13 -3.48
N MET A 292 -9.42 -9.13 -3.84
CA MET A 292 -8.41 -9.73 -2.97
C MET A 292 -7.03 -9.47 -3.55
N GLY A 293 -6.28 -8.53 -2.98
CA GLY A 293 -4.91 -8.27 -3.44
C GLY A 293 -4.02 -9.52 -3.33
N GLY A 294 -3.10 -9.67 -4.28
CA GLY A 294 -2.15 -10.77 -4.32
C GLY A 294 -0.73 -10.27 -4.53
N ASP A 295 0.09 -11.06 -5.23
CA ASP A 295 1.54 -10.85 -5.36
C ASP A 295 1.98 -10.73 -6.84
N PHE A 296 3.25 -10.37 -7.04
CA PHE A 296 3.80 -10.05 -8.35
C PHE A 296 4.42 -11.28 -9.03
N GLY A 297 4.21 -11.36 -10.34
CA GLY A 297 4.84 -12.34 -11.22
C GLY A 297 6.36 -12.30 -11.21
N GLU A 298 6.99 -11.16 -10.88
CA GLU A 298 8.45 -11.00 -10.86
C GLU A 298 9.13 -11.91 -9.81
N LYS A 299 8.37 -12.34 -8.80
CA LYS A 299 8.80 -13.30 -7.77
C LYS A 299 8.51 -14.76 -8.11
N THR A 300 7.85 -15.00 -9.25
CA THR A 300 7.53 -16.34 -9.74
C THR A 300 8.57 -16.79 -10.77
N SER A 301 8.54 -18.07 -11.13
CA SER A 301 9.25 -18.61 -12.30
C SER A 301 8.33 -18.72 -13.53
N PHE A 302 7.26 -17.91 -13.59
CA PHE A 302 6.31 -17.93 -14.71
C PHE A 302 6.91 -17.25 -15.96
N PRO A 303 6.55 -17.68 -17.18
CA PRO A 303 7.17 -17.18 -18.40
C PRO A 303 6.51 -15.90 -18.92
N GLY A 304 7.28 -15.06 -19.64
CA GLY A 304 6.73 -13.95 -20.43
C GLY A 304 5.94 -12.94 -19.60
N ASP A 305 4.79 -12.50 -20.11
CA ASP A 305 3.95 -11.47 -19.49
C ASP A 305 3.33 -11.88 -18.14
N TYR A 306 3.37 -13.17 -17.78
CA TYR A 306 3.03 -13.63 -16.43
C TYR A 306 4.05 -13.15 -15.39
N ALA A 307 5.33 -12.96 -15.75
CA ALA A 307 6.34 -12.38 -14.87
C ALA A 307 6.16 -10.86 -14.70
N GLU A 308 5.54 -10.19 -15.67
CA GLU A 308 5.26 -8.74 -15.66
C GLU A 308 3.88 -8.42 -15.03
N SER A 309 3.15 -9.45 -14.59
CA SER A 309 1.80 -9.33 -14.05
C SER A 309 1.75 -9.09 -12.54
N TYR A 310 0.73 -8.35 -12.09
CA TYR A 310 0.22 -8.43 -10.71
C TYR A 310 -1.00 -9.35 -10.68
N PHE A 311 -1.02 -10.29 -9.73
CA PHE A 311 -2.11 -11.25 -9.55
C PHE A 311 -3.00 -10.84 -8.38
N PHE A 312 -4.31 -10.94 -8.56
CA PHE A 312 -5.31 -10.57 -7.55
C PHE A 312 -6.53 -11.49 -7.67
N GLY A 313 -7.15 -11.84 -6.56
CA GLY A 313 -8.38 -12.61 -6.50
C GLY A 313 -9.64 -11.75 -6.55
N ASP A 314 -10.76 -12.41 -6.77
CA ASP A 314 -12.10 -11.90 -6.51
C ASP A 314 -12.79 -12.92 -5.61
N TYR A 315 -13.07 -12.53 -4.36
CA TYR A 315 -13.58 -13.45 -3.34
C TYR A 315 -14.96 -14.00 -3.71
N THR A 316 -15.81 -13.15 -4.27
CA THR A 316 -17.21 -13.46 -4.56
C THR A 316 -17.38 -14.30 -5.82
N LEU A 317 -16.58 -14.02 -6.87
CA LEU A 317 -16.57 -14.82 -8.10
C LEU A 317 -15.81 -16.15 -7.95
N GLY A 318 -14.83 -16.23 -7.03
CA GLY A 318 -13.96 -17.39 -6.92
C GLY A 318 -13.02 -17.53 -8.11
N VAL A 319 -12.33 -16.45 -8.45
CA VAL A 319 -11.32 -16.41 -9.51
C VAL A 319 -10.04 -15.75 -9.03
N ILE A 320 -8.91 -16.08 -9.65
CA ILE A 320 -7.70 -15.27 -9.64
C ILE A 320 -7.55 -14.65 -11.03
N ARG A 321 -7.31 -13.35 -11.07
CA ARG A 321 -7.03 -12.53 -12.24
C ARG A 321 -5.59 -12.05 -12.24
N ARG A 322 -5.16 -11.54 -13.39
CA ARG A 322 -3.90 -10.83 -13.57
C ARG A 322 -4.09 -9.56 -14.39
N VAL A 323 -3.24 -8.57 -14.14
CA VAL A 323 -3.03 -7.39 -14.99
C VAL A 323 -1.54 -7.25 -15.28
N VAL A 324 -1.16 -7.06 -16.55
CA VAL A 324 0.23 -6.77 -16.92
C VAL A 324 0.54 -5.34 -16.51
N LEU A 325 1.56 -5.16 -15.67
CA LEU A 325 2.01 -3.83 -15.24
C LEU A 325 3.05 -3.26 -16.20
N ASP A 326 3.20 -1.94 -16.20
CA ASP A 326 4.37 -1.29 -16.80
C ASP A 326 5.66 -1.61 -16.01
N SER A 327 6.82 -1.32 -16.61
CA SER A 327 8.12 -1.44 -15.93
C SER A 327 8.25 -0.54 -14.69
N THR A 328 7.33 0.41 -14.55
CA THR A 328 7.21 1.33 -13.42
C THR A 328 6.21 0.88 -12.35
N GLY A 329 5.51 -0.25 -12.51
CA GLY A 329 4.54 -0.76 -11.54
C GLY A 329 3.41 0.22 -11.18
N THR A 330 3.17 1.23 -12.02
CA THR A 330 2.32 2.40 -11.78
C THR A 330 1.21 2.57 -12.80
N ALA A 331 1.25 1.82 -13.89
CA ALA A 331 0.18 1.75 -14.87
C ALA A 331 -0.01 0.32 -15.35
N ILE A 332 -1.19 0.06 -15.89
CA ILE A 332 -1.58 -1.24 -16.44
C ILE A 332 -1.48 -1.20 -17.96
N LEU A 333 -0.78 -2.15 -18.55
CA LEU A 333 -0.57 -2.28 -19.99
C LEU A 333 -1.69 -3.08 -20.70
N SER A 334 -2.45 -3.89 -19.96
CA SER A 334 -3.52 -4.75 -20.50
C SER A 334 -4.78 -4.72 -19.64
N SER A 335 -5.97 -4.84 -20.24
CA SER A 335 -7.18 -5.18 -19.48
C SER A 335 -6.94 -6.42 -18.60
N ALA A 336 -7.59 -6.48 -17.43
CA ALA A 336 -7.52 -7.66 -16.57
C ALA A 336 -7.96 -8.92 -17.31
N SER A 337 -7.30 -10.04 -17.01
CA SER A 337 -7.58 -11.35 -17.58
C SER A 337 -7.66 -12.40 -16.48
N ASP A 338 -8.62 -13.32 -16.56
CA ASP A 338 -8.71 -14.44 -15.63
C ASP A 338 -7.49 -15.38 -15.78
N PHE A 339 -7.02 -15.92 -14.65
CA PHE A 339 -5.81 -16.76 -14.53
C PHE A 339 -6.08 -18.09 -13.79
N VAL A 340 -6.94 -18.09 -12.78
CA VAL A 340 -7.51 -19.32 -12.18
C VAL A 340 -9.01 -19.13 -12.10
N THR A 341 -9.78 -20.11 -12.55
CA THR A 341 -11.25 -20.03 -12.60
C THR A 341 -11.89 -21.33 -12.15
N GLY A 342 -13.03 -21.25 -11.47
CA GLY A 342 -13.75 -22.44 -10.98
C GLY A 342 -13.59 -22.71 -9.47
N ILE A 343 -12.79 -21.91 -8.76
CA ILE A 343 -12.47 -22.06 -7.32
C ILE A 343 -13.74 -22.06 -6.44
N GLY A 344 -14.82 -21.48 -6.96
CA GLY A 344 -16.11 -21.32 -6.30
C GLY A 344 -16.18 -20.02 -5.51
N GLY A 345 -17.31 -19.34 -5.53
CA GLY A 345 -17.47 -18.07 -4.80
C GLY A 345 -17.34 -18.24 -3.29
N ASN A 346 -16.95 -17.16 -2.60
CA ASN A 346 -16.60 -17.10 -1.17
C ASN A 346 -15.31 -17.87 -0.81
N SER A 347 -14.27 -17.79 -1.65
CA SER A 347 -13.05 -18.63 -1.55
C SER A 347 -11.73 -17.90 -1.31
N VAL A 348 -11.19 -17.20 -2.31
CA VAL A 348 -9.82 -16.65 -2.27
C VAL A 348 -9.72 -15.52 -1.25
N THR A 349 -8.74 -15.57 -0.34
CA THR A 349 -8.56 -14.52 0.70
C THR A 349 -7.13 -14.02 0.89
N ASP A 350 -6.14 -14.76 0.40
CA ASP A 350 -4.75 -14.32 0.32
C ASP A 350 -4.03 -15.04 -0.84
N ILE A 351 -3.11 -14.34 -1.51
CA ILE A 351 -2.26 -14.87 -2.59
C ILE A 351 -0.82 -14.40 -2.33
N VAL A 352 0.15 -15.33 -2.40
CA VAL A 352 1.58 -15.07 -2.17
C VAL A 352 2.44 -15.76 -3.23
N ALA A 353 3.56 -15.14 -3.58
CA ALA A 353 4.64 -15.85 -4.26
C ALA A 353 5.39 -16.76 -3.27
N GLY A 354 5.64 -18.01 -3.67
CA GLY A 354 6.41 -18.98 -2.91
C GLY A 354 7.91 -18.90 -3.22
N PRO A 355 8.79 -19.31 -2.29
CA PRO A 355 10.25 -19.31 -2.48
C PRO A 355 10.75 -20.30 -3.55
N ASP A 356 9.85 -21.11 -4.11
CA ASP A 356 10.07 -22.03 -5.23
C ASP A 356 9.58 -21.46 -6.59
N GLY A 357 9.11 -20.22 -6.62
CA GLY A 357 8.66 -19.54 -7.83
C GLY A 357 7.24 -19.87 -8.27
N ALA A 358 6.42 -20.50 -7.42
CA ALA A 358 4.99 -20.70 -7.65
C ALA A 358 4.13 -19.60 -7.00
N LEU A 359 2.86 -19.50 -7.37
CA LEU A 359 1.86 -18.78 -6.56
C LEU A 359 1.13 -19.75 -5.64
N TYR A 360 0.87 -19.32 -4.41
CA TYR A 360 0.06 -20.05 -3.44
C TYR A 360 -1.13 -19.19 -3.02
N TYR A 361 -2.29 -19.80 -2.80
CA TYR A 361 -3.49 -19.09 -2.33
C TYR A 361 -4.30 -19.89 -1.32
N THR A 362 -5.07 -19.19 -0.49
CA THR A 362 -6.06 -19.77 0.42
C THR A 362 -7.39 -19.99 -0.30
N ASN A 363 -8.09 -21.08 0.02
CA ASN A 363 -9.54 -21.16 -0.21
C ASN A 363 -10.20 -21.28 1.17
N ILE A 364 -10.79 -20.16 1.63
CA ILE A 364 -11.32 -20.03 3.00
C ILE A 364 -12.52 -20.94 3.25
N GLY A 365 -13.40 -21.09 2.25
CA GLY A 365 -14.60 -21.93 2.31
C GLY A 365 -14.29 -23.42 2.26
N ALA A 366 -13.29 -23.83 1.47
CA ALA A 366 -12.85 -25.22 1.38
C ALA A 366 -11.88 -25.64 2.51
N GLY A 367 -11.32 -24.69 3.27
CA GLY A 367 -10.34 -24.99 4.32
C GLY A 367 -9.01 -25.51 3.77
N THR A 368 -8.57 -25.00 2.61
CA THR A 368 -7.39 -25.49 1.89
C THR A 368 -6.38 -24.38 1.54
N ILE A 369 -5.15 -24.82 1.25
CA ILE A 369 -4.14 -24.03 0.53
C ILE A 369 -3.86 -24.74 -0.79
N ARG A 370 -3.82 -23.97 -1.86
CA ARG A 370 -3.57 -24.43 -3.23
C ARG A 370 -2.34 -23.73 -3.82
N LYS A 371 -1.73 -24.35 -4.83
CA LYS A 371 -0.50 -23.90 -5.48
C LYS A 371 -0.62 -23.95 -7.00
N VAL A 372 -0.43 -22.82 -7.65
CA VAL A 372 -0.32 -22.69 -9.10
C VAL A 372 1.15 -22.61 -9.49
N SER A 373 1.61 -23.53 -10.33
CA SER A 373 2.98 -23.60 -10.84
C SER A 373 3.02 -23.67 -12.36
N PHE A 374 4.12 -23.21 -12.97
CA PHE A 374 4.36 -23.35 -14.41
C PHE A 374 5.33 -24.50 -14.70
N THR A 375 5.02 -25.34 -15.69
CA THR A 375 5.85 -26.44 -16.14
C THR A 375 5.84 -26.53 -17.67
N SER A 376 6.94 -26.98 -18.27
CA SER A 376 7.12 -27.01 -19.75
C SER A 376 7.70 -28.31 -20.29
N ALA A 377 7.67 -29.37 -19.46
CA ALA A 377 8.30 -30.66 -19.75
C ALA A 377 7.56 -31.85 -19.12
N ASN A 378 6.81 -31.60 -18.04
CA ASN A 378 5.89 -32.55 -17.42
C ASN A 378 4.88 -31.79 -16.56
N HIS A 379 3.62 -32.19 -16.62
CA HIS A 379 2.57 -31.79 -15.68
C HIS A 379 2.30 -32.98 -14.74
N SER A 380 1.90 -32.75 -13.49
CA SER A 380 1.36 -33.84 -12.67
C SER A 380 0.04 -34.31 -13.27
N PRO A 381 -0.40 -35.55 -12.99
CA PRO A 381 -1.78 -35.94 -13.24
C PRO A 381 -2.74 -34.96 -12.56
N VAL A 382 -3.96 -34.82 -13.07
CA VAL A 382 -5.06 -34.19 -12.33
C VAL A 382 -5.92 -35.31 -11.76
N ALA A 383 -5.82 -35.55 -10.46
CA ALA A 383 -6.55 -36.59 -9.77
C ALA A 383 -8.03 -36.22 -9.62
N VAL A 384 -8.92 -37.18 -9.87
CA VAL A 384 -10.36 -37.04 -9.58
C VAL A 384 -10.82 -38.27 -8.81
N ALA A 385 -11.27 -38.07 -7.57
CA ALA A 385 -11.82 -39.10 -6.72
C ALA A 385 -13.35 -38.97 -6.64
N ASP A 386 -14.07 -40.06 -6.87
CA ASP A 386 -15.49 -40.15 -6.57
C ASP A 386 -15.85 -41.52 -5.96
N ALA A 387 -17.02 -41.62 -5.33
CA ALA A 387 -17.47 -42.81 -4.62
C ALA A 387 -18.98 -42.96 -4.69
N THR A 388 -19.48 -44.20 -4.74
CA THR A 388 -20.91 -44.50 -4.75
C THR A 388 -21.21 -45.86 -4.09
N PRO A 389 -22.19 -45.92 -3.17
CA PRO A 389 -22.80 -44.82 -2.42
C PRO A 389 -21.79 -44.16 -1.44
N LYS A 390 -22.00 -42.88 -1.07
CA LYS A 390 -21.11 -42.17 -0.11
C LYS A 390 -21.51 -42.29 1.36
N ALA A 391 -22.76 -42.69 1.66
CA ALA A 391 -23.25 -42.84 3.03
C ALA A 391 -24.09 -44.10 3.21
N GLY A 392 -23.97 -44.77 4.36
CA GLY A 392 -24.78 -45.93 4.73
C GLY A 392 -24.22 -46.78 5.87
N ASN A 393 -25.02 -47.76 6.30
CA ASN A 393 -24.77 -48.51 7.55
C ASN A 393 -23.74 -49.64 7.41
N PRO A 394 -22.90 -49.87 8.43
CA PRO A 394 -21.95 -50.98 8.46
C PRO A 394 -22.68 -52.35 8.49
N PRO A 395 -22.22 -53.38 7.74
CA PRO A 395 -21.09 -53.36 6.81
C PRO A 395 -21.42 -52.61 5.50
N PHE A 396 -20.75 -51.48 5.30
CA PHE A 396 -21.08 -50.52 4.25
C PHE A 396 -20.12 -50.69 3.07
N THR A 397 -20.63 -51.03 1.90
CA THR A 397 -19.81 -51.36 0.72
C THR A 397 -19.85 -50.21 -0.29
N VAL A 398 -18.68 -49.68 -0.63
CA VAL A 398 -18.51 -48.48 -1.46
C VAL A 398 -17.70 -48.83 -2.70
N SER A 399 -18.21 -48.45 -3.87
CA SER A 399 -17.47 -48.50 -5.14
C SER A 399 -16.76 -47.16 -5.35
N PHE A 400 -15.46 -47.18 -5.54
CA PHE A 400 -14.65 -45.98 -5.78
C PHE A 400 -14.34 -45.81 -7.27
N SER A 401 -14.16 -44.56 -7.67
CA SER A 401 -14.03 -44.14 -9.06
C SER A 401 -12.89 -43.13 -9.21
N SER A 402 -12.01 -43.37 -10.18
CA SER A 402 -11.03 -42.39 -10.67
C SER A 402 -11.48 -41.70 -11.98
N VAL A 403 -12.72 -41.92 -12.43
CA VAL A 403 -13.24 -41.37 -13.69
C VAL A 403 -13.21 -39.83 -13.65
N GLY A 404 -12.56 -39.23 -14.64
CA GLY A 404 -12.26 -37.80 -14.70
C GLY A 404 -10.79 -37.48 -14.43
N THR A 405 -10.04 -38.42 -13.83
CA THR A 405 -8.58 -38.32 -13.71
C THR A 405 -7.96 -38.23 -15.10
N THR A 406 -7.07 -37.26 -15.30
CA THR A 406 -6.42 -37.00 -16.58
C THR A 406 -4.93 -36.73 -16.41
N ASP A 407 -4.20 -36.82 -17.53
CA ASP A 407 -2.81 -36.41 -17.66
C ASP A 407 -2.70 -35.50 -18.88
N GLN A 408 -1.97 -34.40 -18.78
CA GLN A 408 -1.89 -33.41 -19.86
C GLN A 408 -0.91 -33.80 -20.98
N ASP A 409 0.14 -34.55 -20.64
CA ASP A 409 1.16 -35.01 -21.59
C ASP A 409 0.78 -36.36 -22.22
N GLY A 410 -0.16 -37.08 -21.61
CA GLY A 410 -0.76 -38.33 -22.07
C GLY A 410 -0.09 -39.58 -21.50
N ASP A 411 0.59 -39.45 -20.35
CA ASP A 411 1.42 -40.52 -19.78
C ASP A 411 0.62 -41.64 -19.08
N PRO A 412 1.20 -42.85 -18.92
CA PRO A 412 0.51 -43.98 -18.30
C PRO A 412 0.36 -43.82 -16.79
N LEU A 413 -0.88 -43.68 -16.32
CA LEU A 413 -1.18 -43.44 -14.91
C LEU A 413 -1.21 -44.71 -14.04
N THR A 414 -0.77 -44.53 -12.80
CA THR A 414 -0.86 -45.46 -11.68
C THR A 414 -1.66 -44.85 -10.54
N TYR A 415 -2.31 -45.70 -9.74
CA TYR A 415 -3.30 -45.30 -8.74
C TYR A 415 -2.97 -45.94 -7.38
N ALA A 416 -3.27 -45.23 -6.30
CA ALA A 416 -3.20 -45.74 -4.93
C ALA A 416 -4.32 -45.14 -4.09
N TRP A 417 -5.22 -45.98 -3.56
CA TRP A 417 -6.31 -45.59 -2.68
C TRP A 417 -6.00 -45.95 -1.23
N ASP A 418 -5.97 -44.94 -0.35
CA ASP A 418 -6.16 -45.12 1.09
C ASP A 418 -7.67 -44.93 1.40
N PHE A 419 -8.27 -45.85 2.13
CA PHE A 419 -9.70 -45.79 2.48
C PHE A 419 -9.98 -45.05 3.81
N GLY A 420 -8.94 -44.61 4.54
CA GLY A 420 -9.08 -43.82 5.76
C GLY A 420 -9.47 -44.62 7.01
N ASP A 421 -9.48 -45.95 6.95
CA ASP A 421 -9.82 -46.84 8.08
C ASP A 421 -8.67 -47.76 8.53
N GLY A 422 -7.46 -47.58 7.97
CA GLY A 422 -6.28 -48.38 8.28
C GLY A 422 -6.21 -49.73 7.56
N SER A 423 -7.07 -49.99 6.58
CA SER A 423 -6.92 -51.09 5.63
C SER A 423 -5.70 -50.88 4.68
N PRO A 424 -5.20 -51.94 4.02
CA PRO A 424 -4.08 -51.81 3.07
C PRO A 424 -4.47 -51.04 1.81
N ILE A 425 -3.53 -50.23 1.30
CA ILE A 425 -3.67 -49.47 0.05
C ILE A 425 -4.04 -50.36 -1.13
N ASP A 426 -5.10 -49.99 -1.86
CA ASP A 426 -5.49 -50.65 -3.13
C ASP A 426 -4.89 -49.87 -4.32
N THR A 427 -4.37 -50.59 -5.33
CA THR A 427 -3.74 -50.00 -6.53
C THR A 427 -4.60 -50.10 -7.79
N ASN A 428 -5.83 -50.60 -7.68
CA ASN A 428 -6.81 -50.56 -8.76
C ASN A 428 -7.31 -49.13 -9.00
N ALA A 429 -7.57 -48.77 -10.25
CA ALA A 429 -8.11 -47.46 -10.59
C ALA A 429 -9.52 -47.21 -10.02
N ASN A 430 -10.35 -48.26 -9.92
CA ASN A 430 -11.74 -48.18 -9.47
C ASN A 430 -12.06 -49.37 -8.52
N PRO A 431 -11.59 -49.34 -7.26
CA PRO A 431 -11.73 -50.46 -6.33
C PRO A 431 -13.11 -50.51 -5.66
N THR A 432 -13.33 -51.50 -4.81
CA THR A 432 -14.52 -51.58 -3.95
C THR A 432 -14.09 -51.99 -2.54
N HIS A 433 -14.45 -51.19 -1.54
CA HIS A 433 -14.09 -51.42 -0.14
C HIS A 433 -15.34 -51.63 0.72
N GLN A 434 -15.16 -52.24 1.90
CA GLN A 434 -16.24 -52.47 2.87
C GLN A 434 -15.86 -51.98 4.27
N TYR A 435 -16.48 -50.87 4.67
CA TYR A 435 -16.33 -50.31 6.00
C TYR A 435 -17.18 -51.08 7.03
N THR A 436 -16.54 -51.55 8.10
CA THR A 436 -17.20 -52.32 9.17
C THR A 436 -17.37 -51.55 10.47
N THR A 437 -16.69 -50.41 10.62
CA THR A 437 -16.71 -49.53 11.80
C THR A 437 -17.36 -48.19 11.46
N ARG A 438 -18.11 -47.61 12.40
CA ARG A 438 -18.84 -46.36 12.20
C ARG A 438 -17.95 -45.11 12.18
N GLY A 439 -18.55 -43.98 11.80
CA GLY A 439 -17.95 -42.65 11.75
C GLY A 439 -17.65 -42.21 10.31
N GLU A 440 -17.08 -41.01 10.18
CA GLU A 440 -16.62 -40.46 8.90
C GLU A 440 -15.26 -41.05 8.49
N ARG A 441 -15.01 -41.14 7.18
CA ARG A 441 -13.75 -41.63 6.59
C ARG A 441 -13.40 -40.78 5.38
N LEU A 442 -12.20 -40.22 5.37
CA LEU A 442 -11.64 -39.53 4.21
C LEU A 442 -10.86 -40.57 3.37
N ALA A 443 -11.41 -40.97 2.24
CA ALA A 443 -10.70 -41.82 1.29
C ALA A 443 -9.85 -40.94 0.36
N ILE A 444 -8.57 -41.27 0.19
CA ILE A 444 -7.60 -40.48 -0.59
C ILE A 444 -7.09 -41.32 -1.76
N LEU A 445 -7.31 -40.81 -2.97
CA LEU A 445 -6.68 -41.27 -4.19
C LEU A 445 -5.38 -40.49 -4.43
N THR A 446 -4.27 -41.20 -4.58
CA THR A 446 -3.02 -40.66 -5.15
C THR A 446 -2.86 -41.17 -6.58
N VAL A 447 -2.47 -40.29 -7.50
CA VAL A 447 -2.27 -40.61 -8.94
C VAL A 447 -0.85 -40.23 -9.35
N SER A 448 -0.13 -41.14 -10.05
CA SER A 448 1.21 -40.87 -10.56
C SER A 448 1.40 -41.36 -12.00
N ASP A 449 2.02 -40.51 -12.81
CA ASP A 449 2.60 -40.75 -14.14
C ASP A 449 3.94 -41.54 -14.10
N GLY A 450 4.47 -41.81 -12.89
CA GLY A 450 5.77 -42.43 -12.69
C GLY A 450 6.97 -41.46 -12.74
N LYS A 451 6.74 -40.15 -12.87
CA LYS A 451 7.78 -39.11 -12.82
C LYS A 451 7.78 -38.44 -11.43
N GLN A 452 8.69 -37.48 -11.22
CA GLN A 452 8.94 -36.90 -9.87
C GLN A 452 9.04 -35.37 -9.82
N VAL A 453 9.07 -34.69 -10.96
CA VAL A 453 9.06 -33.21 -11.02
C VAL A 453 8.16 -32.75 -12.18
N PRO A 454 6.96 -32.22 -11.91
CA PRO A 454 6.24 -32.28 -10.62
C PRO A 454 5.87 -33.74 -10.25
N GLY A 455 5.35 -33.95 -9.04
CA GLY A 455 5.16 -35.28 -8.45
C GLY A 455 3.80 -35.93 -8.76
N PRO A 456 3.35 -36.91 -7.95
CA PRO A 456 1.96 -37.36 -7.97
C PRO A 456 1.00 -36.27 -7.49
N ASP A 457 -0.26 -36.35 -7.91
CA ASP A 457 -1.36 -35.52 -7.42
C ASP A 457 -2.33 -36.33 -6.54
N ILE A 458 -3.14 -35.64 -5.73
CA ILE A 458 -4.08 -36.25 -4.77
C ILE A 458 -5.50 -35.67 -4.88
N ALA A 459 -6.48 -36.57 -4.84
CA ALA A 459 -7.89 -36.22 -4.69
C ALA A 459 -8.49 -37.03 -3.53
N ALA A 460 -9.52 -36.49 -2.88
CA ALA A 460 -10.14 -37.15 -1.73
C ALA A 460 -11.66 -37.13 -1.80
N VAL A 461 -12.30 -38.08 -1.12
CA VAL A 461 -13.76 -38.19 -1.05
C VAL A 461 -14.21 -38.70 0.33
N ASP A 462 -15.13 -37.97 0.94
CA ASP A 462 -15.69 -38.32 2.25
C ASP A 462 -16.73 -39.44 2.14
N ILE A 463 -16.65 -40.38 3.09
CA ILE A 463 -17.57 -41.50 3.28
C ILE A 463 -18.15 -41.46 4.70
N THR A 464 -19.48 -41.57 4.83
CA THR A 464 -20.19 -41.57 6.13
C THR A 464 -20.72 -42.96 6.48
N VAL A 465 -20.17 -43.61 7.52
CA VAL A 465 -20.50 -45.00 7.86
C VAL A 465 -21.55 -45.08 8.99
N GLY A 466 -22.77 -44.64 8.70
CA GLY A 466 -23.93 -44.67 9.61
C GLY A 466 -24.97 -43.61 9.25
N HIS A 467 -25.71 -43.10 10.24
CA HIS A 467 -26.62 -41.96 10.09
C HIS A 467 -26.11 -40.77 10.94
N PRO A 468 -26.15 -39.54 10.44
CA PRO A 468 -26.07 -38.34 11.27
C PRO A 468 -27.46 -37.97 11.84
N PRO A 469 -27.54 -37.23 12.96
CA PRO A 469 -28.81 -36.88 13.61
C PRO A 469 -29.80 -36.08 12.74
N ASP A 470 -31.09 -36.38 12.87
CA ASP A 470 -32.20 -35.57 12.35
C ASP A 470 -32.35 -34.29 13.19
N VAL A 471 -31.85 -33.17 12.66
CA VAL A 471 -31.90 -31.85 13.32
C VAL A 471 -33.12 -31.05 12.88
N THR A 472 -33.84 -30.46 13.84
CA THR A 472 -35.01 -29.61 13.62
C THR A 472 -34.87 -28.25 14.31
N ILE A 473 -34.99 -27.16 13.55
CA ILE A 473 -35.18 -25.81 14.09
C ILE A 473 -36.68 -25.56 14.29
N THR A 474 -37.04 -25.00 15.45
CA THR A 474 -38.42 -24.64 15.82
C THR A 474 -38.63 -23.13 15.97
N GLN A 475 -37.57 -22.38 16.30
CA GLN A 475 -37.50 -20.92 16.14
C GLN A 475 -36.08 -20.50 15.70
N PRO A 476 -35.94 -19.51 14.80
CA PRO A 476 -37.00 -18.86 14.05
C PRO A 476 -37.65 -19.81 13.01
N VAL A 477 -38.74 -19.36 12.37
CA VAL A 477 -39.34 -20.07 11.23
C VAL A 477 -38.66 -19.59 9.94
N ASP A 478 -38.52 -20.46 8.94
CA ASP A 478 -37.97 -20.05 7.64
C ASP A 478 -38.77 -18.90 6.99
N GLN A 479 -38.07 -18.03 6.27
CA GLN A 479 -38.56 -16.80 5.67
C GLN A 479 -39.18 -15.80 6.68
N THR A 480 -38.80 -15.84 7.96
CA THR A 480 -39.28 -14.86 8.96
C THR A 480 -38.72 -13.46 8.63
N PRO A 481 -39.57 -12.43 8.43
CA PRO A 481 -39.09 -11.09 8.09
C PRO A 481 -38.55 -10.33 9.32
N TYR A 482 -37.34 -9.77 9.25
CA TYR A 482 -36.68 -9.05 10.36
C TYR A 482 -36.52 -7.54 10.12
N ALA A 483 -36.35 -6.77 11.18
CA ALA A 483 -35.71 -5.44 11.15
C ALA A 483 -34.31 -5.53 11.77
N ALA A 484 -33.40 -4.72 11.26
CA ALA A 484 -32.07 -4.55 11.82
C ALA A 484 -32.13 -4.14 13.30
N GLY A 485 -31.36 -4.82 14.16
CA GLY A 485 -31.42 -4.68 15.62
C GLY A 485 -32.52 -5.50 16.30
N GLU A 486 -33.29 -6.31 15.57
CA GLU A 486 -34.27 -7.24 16.14
C GLU A 486 -33.59 -8.48 16.73
N ALA A 487 -34.05 -8.90 17.90
CA ALA A 487 -33.51 -10.03 18.66
C ALA A 487 -34.37 -11.28 18.49
N PHE A 488 -33.73 -12.42 18.27
CA PHE A 488 -34.35 -13.70 17.94
C PHE A 488 -33.95 -14.80 18.91
N THR A 489 -34.94 -15.56 19.38
CA THR A 489 -34.72 -16.85 20.05
C THR A 489 -34.33 -17.90 19.02
N LEU A 490 -33.20 -18.56 19.24
CA LEU A 490 -32.78 -19.76 18.53
C LEU A 490 -33.24 -20.98 19.33
N ALA A 491 -34.19 -21.77 18.81
CA ALA A 491 -34.71 -22.94 19.51
C ALA A 491 -34.86 -24.13 18.56
N GLY A 492 -34.38 -25.30 18.98
CA GLY A 492 -34.36 -26.51 18.17
C GLY A 492 -33.96 -27.75 18.97
N SER A 493 -34.02 -28.90 18.30
CA SER A 493 -33.79 -30.23 18.85
C SER A 493 -33.15 -31.13 17.80
N ALA A 494 -32.40 -32.15 18.23
CA ALA A 494 -31.94 -33.22 17.37
C ALA A 494 -32.40 -34.58 17.92
N MET A 495 -32.80 -35.46 17.00
CA MET A 495 -33.15 -36.84 17.27
C MET A 495 -32.23 -37.71 16.42
N ASP A 496 -31.58 -38.68 17.03
CA ASP A 496 -30.81 -39.69 16.36
C ASP A 496 -31.50 -41.07 16.48
N VAL A 497 -31.28 -41.97 15.50
CA VAL A 497 -31.95 -43.28 15.48
C VAL A 497 -31.16 -44.36 16.25
N GLU A 498 -29.90 -44.10 16.55
CA GLU A 498 -29.03 -44.91 17.41
C GLU A 498 -29.05 -44.42 18.87
N ASP A 499 -28.79 -43.13 19.12
CA ASP A 499 -28.67 -42.49 20.44
C ASP A 499 -30.00 -41.96 21.01
N GLY A 500 -31.00 -41.72 20.16
CA GLY A 500 -32.27 -41.12 20.55
C GLY A 500 -32.22 -39.59 20.63
N SER A 501 -32.95 -38.98 21.56
CA SER A 501 -33.01 -37.51 21.67
C SER A 501 -31.70 -36.96 22.25
N LEU A 502 -30.95 -36.22 21.45
CA LEU A 502 -29.69 -35.62 21.89
C LEU A 502 -29.93 -34.48 22.89
N ALA A 503 -29.03 -34.36 23.87
CA ALA A 503 -29.13 -33.34 24.92
C ALA A 503 -28.87 -31.94 24.34
N SER A 504 -29.61 -30.92 24.80
CA SER A 504 -29.52 -29.57 24.22
C SER A 504 -28.11 -28.98 24.24
N SER A 505 -27.27 -29.35 25.21
CA SER A 505 -25.86 -28.95 25.31
C SER A 505 -24.94 -29.48 24.21
N THR A 506 -25.38 -30.48 23.42
CA THR A 506 -24.67 -30.96 22.21
C THR A 506 -25.02 -30.17 20.95
N LEU A 507 -26.09 -29.38 21.01
CA LEU A 507 -26.55 -28.56 19.89
C LEU A 507 -25.69 -27.30 19.78
N THR A 508 -25.26 -26.99 18.55
CA THR A 508 -24.46 -25.80 18.23
C THR A 508 -25.11 -25.01 17.10
N TRP A 509 -25.27 -23.71 17.32
CA TRP A 509 -25.78 -22.76 16.33
C TRP A 509 -24.64 -22.01 15.65
N LYS A 510 -24.72 -21.88 14.33
CA LYS A 510 -23.94 -20.94 13.52
C LYS A 510 -24.93 -19.98 12.83
N VAL A 511 -24.56 -18.72 12.70
CA VAL A 511 -25.29 -17.75 11.87
C VAL A 511 -24.36 -17.27 10.76
N VAL A 512 -24.83 -17.33 9.52
CA VAL A 512 -24.16 -16.76 8.35
C VAL A 512 -24.96 -15.54 7.91
N PHE A 513 -24.30 -14.40 7.74
CA PHE A 513 -24.89 -13.24 7.09
C PHE A 513 -24.70 -13.37 5.59
N HIS A 514 -25.75 -13.11 4.82
CA HIS A 514 -25.74 -13.10 3.37
C HIS A 514 -25.91 -11.65 2.91
N HIS A 515 -25.15 -11.22 1.89
CA HIS A 515 -25.22 -9.91 1.27
C HIS A 515 -24.93 -10.05 -0.23
N ALA A 516 -25.84 -9.57 -1.07
CA ALA A 516 -25.77 -9.75 -2.52
C ALA A 516 -25.51 -11.23 -2.89
N GLU A 517 -24.47 -11.51 -3.67
CA GLU A 517 -24.09 -12.86 -4.08
C GLU A 517 -23.11 -13.57 -3.11
N HIS A 518 -22.83 -12.99 -1.93
CA HIS A 518 -21.78 -13.46 -1.01
C HIS A 518 -22.19 -13.52 0.48
N THR A 519 -21.28 -14.01 1.32
CA THR A 519 -21.56 -14.37 2.72
C THR A 519 -20.41 -14.04 3.68
N HIS A 520 -20.76 -13.74 4.94
CA HIS A 520 -19.82 -13.54 6.05
C HIS A 520 -20.21 -14.40 7.27
N PRO A 521 -19.26 -14.84 8.12
CA PRO A 521 -19.57 -15.51 9.38
C PRO A 521 -20.13 -14.52 10.41
N PHE A 522 -21.40 -14.61 10.79
CA PHE A 522 -21.99 -13.70 11.78
C PHE A 522 -21.81 -14.20 13.21
N ILE A 523 -22.15 -15.46 13.46
CA ILE A 523 -21.91 -16.16 14.73
C ILE A 523 -21.29 -17.51 14.40
N ASN A 524 -20.06 -17.74 14.86
CA ASN A 524 -19.31 -18.95 14.54
C ASN A 524 -19.81 -20.17 15.33
N ALA A 525 -20.12 -20.00 16.62
CA ALA A 525 -20.70 -21.05 17.47
C ALA A 525 -21.43 -20.45 18.70
N LEU A 526 -22.66 -20.89 18.95
CA LEU A 526 -23.32 -20.83 20.26
C LEU A 526 -23.81 -22.23 20.64
N THR A 527 -23.35 -22.77 21.76
CA THR A 527 -23.81 -24.08 22.26
C THR A 527 -25.09 -23.95 23.10
N ASN A 528 -25.84 -25.03 23.24
CA ASN A 528 -27.15 -25.12 23.92
C ASN A 528 -28.36 -24.66 23.07
N SER A 529 -29.54 -25.08 23.52
CA SER A 529 -30.85 -24.70 22.98
C SER A 529 -31.83 -24.54 24.16
N PRO A 530 -32.59 -23.42 24.26
CA PRO A 530 -32.55 -22.27 23.37
C PRO A 530 -31.31 -21.38 23.55
N GLN A 531 -31.03 -20.55 22.55
CA GLN A 531 -30.07 -19.45 22.56
C GLN A 531 -30.73 -18.16 22.07
N ASN A 532 -30.00 -17.04 22.07
CA ASN A 532 -30.49 -15.77 21.52
C ASN A 532 -29.40 -15.10 20.68
N PHE A 533 -29.81 -14.38 19.63
CA PHE A 533 -28.94 -13.43 18.93
C PHE A 533 -29.71 -12.17 18.55
N THR A 534 -28.99 -11.14 18.09
CA THR A 534 -29.56 -9.90 17.57
C THR A 534 -28.97 -9.61 16.20
N THR A 535 -29.80 -9.22 15.24
CA THR A 535 -29.35 -8.79 13.91
C THR A 535 -28.60 -7.46 14.00
N ALA A 536 -27.62 -7.22 13.12
CA ALA A 536 -26.88 -5.96 13.11
C ALA A 536 -27.80 -4.79 12.70
N ASN A 537 -27.45 -3.58 13.16
CA ASN A 537 -28.08 -2.32 12.77
C ASN A 537 -27.07 -1.20 12.44
N VAL A 538 -25.82 -1.59 12.24
CA VAL A 538 -24.67 -0.81 11.78
C VAL A 538 -23.80 -1.74 10.92
N GLY A 539 -22.88 -1.19 10.12
CA GLY A 539 -22.12 -1.97 9.14
C GLY A 539 -22.84 -1.97 7.80
N GLU A 540 -23.11 -3.16 7.25
CA GLU A 540 -23.73 -3.30 5.93
C GLU A 540 -25.12 -2.62 5.86
N THR A 541 -25.36 -1.85 4.79
CA THR A 541 -26.55 -1.00 4.61
C THR A 541 -27.39 -1.33 3.36
N ASP A 542 -26.91 -2.21 2.48
CA ASP A 542 -27.62 -2.68 1.30
C ASP A 542 -28.94 -3.41 1.66
N PRO A 543 -30.01 -3.31 0.84
CA PRO A 543 -31.28 -3.99 1.11
C PRO A 543 -31.31 -5.49 0.74
N ASN A 544 -30.39 -6.00 -0.08
CA ASN A 544 -30.28 -7.39 -0.53
C ASN A 544 -29.40 -8.21 0.42
N VAL A 545 -29.84 -8.27 1.68
CA VAL A 545 -29.13 -8.94 2.78
C VAL A 545 -30.00 -10.02 3.44
N GLY A 546 -29.42 -10.85 4.31
CA GLY A 546 -30.18 -11.87 5.03
C GLY A 546 -29.37 -12.60 6.10
N TYR A 547 -30.04 -13.47 6.88
CA TYR A 547 -29.38 -14.30 7.88
C TYR A 547 -29.79 -15.76 7.74
N GLU A 548 -28.84 -16.64 7.45
CA GLU A 548 -29.03 -18.09 7.54
C GLU A 548 -28.68 -18.55 8.96
N ILE A 549 -29.66 -19.17 9.61
CA ILE A 549 -29.56 -19.75 10.94
C ILE A 549 -29.33 -21.25 10.78
N ILE A 550 -28.13 -21.73 11.11
CA ILE A 550 -27.73 -23.14 10.97
C ILE A 550 -27.70 -23.77 12.36
N LEU A 551 -28.42 -24.87 12.55
CA LEU A 551 -28.35 -25.72 13.74
C LEU A 551 -27.64 -27.02 13.38
N SER A 552 -26.64 -27.39 14.18
CA SER A 552 -25.93 -28.66 14.06
C SER A 552 -25.94 -29.44 15.37
N ALA A 553 -25.86 -30.76 15.29
CA ALA A 553 -25.81 -31.69 16.42
C ALA A 553 -24.86 -32.84 16.11
N THR A 554 -24.05 -33.25 17.09
CA THR A 554 -23.12 -34.40 16.94
C THR A 554 -23.53 -35.53 17.87
N ASP A 555 -23.58 -36.75 17.35
CA ASP A 555 -23.88 -37.99 18.09
C ASP A 555 -22.67 -38.57 18.85
N SER A 556 -22.84 -39.76 19.46
CA SER A 556 -21.77 -40.47 20.18
C SER A 556 -20.80 -41.27 19.30
N ASP A 557 -21.14 -41.56 18.04
CA ASP A 557 -20.25 -42.14 17.02
C ASP A 557 -19.43 -41.05 16.29
N GLY A 558 -19.76 -39.77 16.49
CA GLY A 558 -19.04 -38.57 16.05
C GLY A 558 -19.59 -37.90 14.78
N MET A 559 -20.75 -38.30 14.25
CA MET A 559 -21.29 -37.70 13.01
C MET A 559 -22.10 -36.45 13.30
N THR A 560 -22.07 -35.47 12.39
CA THR A 560 -22.76 -34.18 12.58
C THR A 560 -23.95 -34.01 11.63
N GLY A 561 -25.16 -34.03 12.19
CA GLY A 561 -26.38 -33.63 11.50
C GLY A 561 -26.54 -32.11 11.48
N SER A 562 -27.13 -31.55 10.42
CA SER A 562 -27.37 -30.11 10.32
C SER A 562 -28.56 -29.70 9.43
N THR A 563 -29.24 -28.63 9.85
CA THR A 563 -30.34 -27.99 9.11
C THR A 563 -30.26 -26.48 9.24
N SER A 564 -30.91 -25.73 8.34
CA SER A 564 -30.93 -24.28 8.38
C SER A 564 -32.29 -23.66 8.01
N VAL A 565 -32.49 -22.41 8.42
CA VAL A 565 -33.64 -21.54 8.09
C VAL A 565 -33.15 -20.12 7.83
N PHE A 566 -33.87 -19.36 7.01
CA PHE A 566 -33.45 -18.02 6.57
C PHE A 566 -34.32 -16.90 7.15
N LEU A 567 -33.71 -15.75 7.48
CA LEU A 567 -34.39 -14.50 7.82
C LEU A 567 -34.24 -13.50 6.68
N VAL A 568 -35.35 -12.87 6.27
CA VAL A 568 -35.41 -11.92 5.15
C VAL A 568 -35.65 -10.49 5.64
N PRO A 569 -35.04 -9.46 5.05
CA PRO A 569 -35.12 -8.09 5.54
C PRO A 569 -36.49 -7.48 5.23
N ARG A 570 -37.06 -6.78 6.21
CA ARG A 570 -38.13 -5.80 5.97
C ARG A 570 -37.46 -4.52 5.46
N THR A 571 -37.72 -4.11 4.24
CA THR A 571 -37.08 -2.93 3.60
C THR A 571 -38.01 -1.71 3.52
N VAL A 572 -37.43 -0.53 3.34
CA VAL A 572 -38.13 0.76 3.28
C VAL A 572 -37.40 1.76 2.37
N ASP A 573 -38.15 2.57 1.63
CA ASP A 573 -37.60 3.66 0.82
C ASP A 573 -37.39 4.95 1.63
N LEU A 574 -36.18 5.49 1.56
CA LEU A 574 -35.79 6.81 2.05
C LEU A 574 -35.59 7.74 0.85
N THR A 575 -36.38 8.82 0.77
CA THR A 575 -36.26 9.84 -0.29
C THR A 575 -35.51 11.06 0.23
N PHE A 576 -34.44 11.48 -0.44
CA PHE A 576 -33.64 12.65 -0.05
C PHE A 576 -33.85 13.81 -1.02
N GLN A 577 -34.02 15.02 -0.47
CA GLN A 577 -34.29 16.25 -1.21
C GLN A 577 -33.55 17.44 -0.59
N THR A 578 -33.33 18.52 -1.35
CA THR A 578 -32.86 19.80 -0.80
C THR A 578 -33.79 20.96 -1.14
N THR A 579 -33.68 22.06 -0.38
CA THR A 579 -34.29 23.35 -0.72
C THR A 579 -33.23 24.44 -0.62
N PRO A 580 -32.82 25.10 -1.73
CA PRO A 580 -33.19 24.83 -3.12
C PRO A 580 -32.87 23.39 -3.58
N ALA A 581 -33.61 22.88 -4.56
CA ALA A 581 -33.40 21.54 -5.11
C ALA A 581 -32.13 21.44 -5.96
N GLY A 582 -31.56 20.23 -6.10
CA GLY A 582 -30.33 20.00 -6.87
C GLY A 582 -29.04 20.28 -6.10
N LEU A 583 -29.11 20.48 -4.78
CA LEU A 583 -27.92 20.55 -3.93
C LEU A 583 -27.56 19.14 -3.41
N GLY A 584 -26.29 18.98 -3.03
CA GLY A 584 -25.77 17.72 -2.51
C GLY A 584 -26.11 17.48 -1.04
N VAL A 585 -26.22 16.21 -0.67
CA VAL A 585 -26.22 15.70 0.69
C VAL A 585 -25.25 14.51 0.77
N THR A 586 -24.87 14.07 1.95
CA THR A 586 -24.13 12.82 2.14
C THR A 586 -25.02 11.77 2.80
N LEU A 587 -24.91 10.52 2.36
CA LEU A 587 -25.50 9.34 2.98
C LEU A 587 -24.36 8.36 3.26
N ASP A 588 -24.18 7.97 4.51
CA ASP A 588 -23.12 7.08 4.98
C ASP A 588 -21.71 7.54 4.53
N GLY A 589 -21.50 8.86 4.60
CA GLY A 589 -20.31 9.55 4.08
C GLY A 589 -20.39 9.92 2.59
N GLN A 590 -21.02 9.07 1.77
CA GLN A 590 -21.00 9.19 0.30
C GLN A 590 -21.80 10.40 -0.25
N PRO A 591 -21.20 11.23 -1.13
CA PRO A 591 -21.84 12.41 -1.69
C PRO A 591 -22.88 12.07 -2.75
N ASN A 592 -24.12 12.51 -2.54
CA ASN A 592 -25.26 12.25 -3.39
C ASN A 592 -25.96 13.54 -3.83
N VAL A 593 -26.35 13.63 -5.12
CA VAL A 593 -27.10 14.76 -5.68
C VAL A 593 -28.59 14.53 -5.53
N THR A 594 -29.34 15.50 -5.00
CA THR A 594 -30.79 15.35 -4.79
C THR A 594 -31.64 15.84 -5.99
N PRO A 595 -32.85 15.28 -6.20
CA PRO A 595 -33.49 14.22 -5.43
C PRO A 595 -33.03 12.81 -5.79
N PHE A 596 -32.91 11.95 -4.79
CA PHE A 596 -32.69 10.51 -4.98
C PHE A 596 -33.53 9.69 -3.97
N VAL A 597 -33.59 8.38 -4.21
CA VAL A 597 -34.24 7.40 -3.32
C VAL A 597 -33.26 6.26 -3.07
N VAL A 598 -33.16 5.80 -1.84
CA VAL A 598 -32.43 4.59 -1.44
C VAL A 598 -33.38 3.66 -0.71
N THR A 599 -33.31 2.36 -0.99
CA THR A 599 -34.01 1.33 -0.22
C THR A 599 -33.07 0.83 0.88
N SER A 600 -33.55 0.77 2.12
CA SER A 600 -32.75 0.39 3.30
C SER A 600 -33.49 -0.68 4.11
N VAL A 601 -32.77 -1.52 4.84
CA VAL A 601 -33.40 -2.39 5.86
C VAL A 601 -34.01 -1.53 6.97
N VAL A 602 -35.25 -1.83 7.38
CA VAL A 602 -35.95 -1.18 8.51
C VAL A 602 -35.16 -1.42 9.79
N GLY A 603 -34.99 -0.40 10.63
CA GLY A 603 -34.20 -0.44 11.85
C GLY A 603 -32.70 -0.15 11.65
N MET A 604 -32.20 -0.14 10.41
CA MET A 604 -30.80 0.15 10.12
C MET A 604 -30.47 1.60 10.48
N LEU A 605 -29.29 1.82 11.08
CA LEU A 605 -28.78 3.17 11.31
C LEU A 605 -28.07 3.66 10.04
N ARG A 606 -28.38 4.89 9.62
CA ARG A 606 -27.79 5.55 8.45
C ARG A 606 -27.27 6.92 8.87
N GLN A 607 -26.04 7.27 8.52
CA GLN A 607 -25.50 8.62 8.75
C GLN A 607 -25.92 9.54 7.61
N ILE A 608 -26.54 10.68 7.90
CA ILE A 608 -26.92 11.67 6.88
C ILE A 608 -26.25 13.01 7.16
N GLY A 609 -25.87 13.73 6.10
CA GLY A 609 -25.17 15.01 6.20
C GLY A 609 -25.58 15.99 5.11
N ALA A 610 -25.53 17.28 5.41
CA ALA A 610 -25.90 18.35 4.50
C ALA A 610 -24.74 19.36 4.35
N PRO A 611 -23.62 18.99 3.70
CA PRO A 611 -22.50 19.90 3.48
C PRO A 611 -22.96 21.15 2.72
N ALA A 612 -22.60 22.33 3.20
CA ALA A 612 -23.08 23.58 2.62
C ALA A 612 -22.21 24.01 1.42
N PRO A 613 -22.75 24.06 0.19
CA PRO A 613 -21.99 24.51 -0.97
C PRO A 613 -21.71 26.02 -0.92
N ALA A 614 -20.70 26.46 -1.68
CA ALA A 614 -20.31 27.88 -1.73
C ALA A 614 -21.50 28.79 -2.08
N GLY A 615 -21.71 29.84 -1.28
CA GLY A 615 -22.86 30.73 -1.41
C GLY A 615 -24.11 30.29 -0.63
N TYR A 616 -24.05 29.18 0.11
CA TYR A 616 -25.14 28.68 0.95
C TYR A 616 -24.70 28.42 2.40
N THR A 617 -25.67 28.37 3.31
CA THR A 617 -25.53 27.89 4.69
C THR A 617 -26.65 26.93 5.01
N PHE A 618 -26.32 25.77 5.58
CA PHE A 618 -27.34 24.83 6.09
C PHE A 618 -28.22 25.50 7.14
N SER A 619 -29.53 25.21 7.11
CA SER A 619 -30.53 25.77 8.01
C SER A 619 -31.19 24.72 8.90
N SER A 620 -31.65 23.60 8.31
CA SER A 620 -32.39 22.54 9.03
C SER A 620 -32.63 21.30 8.16
N TRP A 621 -32.66 20.12 8.77
CA TRP A 621 -33.32 18.94 8.21
C TRP A 621 -34.82 18.93 8.55
N SER A 622 -35.64 18.28 7.71
CA SER A 622 -37.10 18.18 7.91
C SER A 622 -37.55 17.34 9.11
N ASP A 623 -36.65 16.59 9.76
CA ASP A 623 -36.87 15.92 11.04
C ASP A 623 -36.22 16.63 12.24
N GLY A 624 -35.60 17.79 12.02
CA GLY A 624 -34.98 18.61 13.07
C GLY A 624 -33.57 18.18 13.49
N GLY A 625 -32.96 17.21 12.80
CA GLY A 625 -31.59 16.79 13.09
C GLY A 625 -30.51 17.84 12.78
N ALA A 626 -29.31 17.63 13.33
CA ALA A 626 -28.13 18.46 13.10
C ALA A 626 -27.62 18.34 11.65
N GLN A 627 -26.74 19.25 11.21
CA GLN A 627 -26.25 19.27 9.82
C GLN A 627 -25.72 17.91 9.33
N THR A 628 -25.01 17.19 10.21
CA THR A 628 -24.72 15.76 10.07
C THR A 628 -25.18 15.03 11.33
N HIS A 629 -25.92 13.93 11.18
CA HIS A 629 -26.41 13.10 12.28
C HIS A 629 -26.81 11.69 11.80
N THR A 630 -27.01 10.75 12.73
CA THR A 630 -27.51 9.40 12.42
C THR A 630 -29.03 9.35 12.53
N ILE A 631 -29.68 8.71 11.56
CA ILE A 631 -31.12 8.37 11.57
C ILE A 631 -31.30 6.85 11.68
N THR A 632 -32.49 6.42 12.10
CA THR A 632 -32.92 5.02 11.99
C THR A 632 -33.92 4.88 10.85
N ALA A 633 -33.74 3.87 9.99
CA ALA A 633 -34.67 3.54 8.91
C ALA A 633 -36.06 3.17 9.48
N PRO A 634 -37.12 3.93 9.19
CA PRO A 634 -38.45 3.75 9.80
C PRO A 634 -39.23 2.59 9.13
N PRO A 635 -40.30 2.06 9.76
CA PRO A 635 -41.10 0.97 9.19
C PRO A 635 -42.03 1.38 8.02
N THR A 636 -41.95 2.63 7.55
CA THR A 636 -42.79 3.22 6.49
C THR A 636 -41.98 4.26 5.71
N PRO A 637 -42.12 4.39 4.37
CA PRO A 637 -41.32 5.32 3.57
C PRO A 637 -41.29 6.76 4.10
N LYS A 638 -40.10 7.40 4.09
CA LYS A 638 -39.86 8.73 4.67
C LYS A 638 -39.11 9.63 3.68
N THR A 639 -39.58 10.87 3.54
CA THR A 639 -38.85 11.93 2.84
C THR A 639 -38.06 12.79 3.83
N LEU A 640 -36.81 13.08 3.48
CA LEU A 640 -35.85 13.88 4.23
C LEU A 640 -35.42 15.07 3.38
N ILE A 641 -35.61 16.29 3.89
CA ILE A 641 -35.34 17.53 3.16
C ILE A 641 -34.30 18.36 3.92
N ALA A 642 -33.14 18.60 3.32
CA ALA A 642 -32.15 19.55 3.84
C ALA A 642 -32.42 20.96 3.28
N VAL A 643 -32.63 21.93 4.17
CA VAL A 643 -32.91 23.32 3.81
C VAL A 643 -31.63 24.15 3.94
N PHE A 644 -31.33 24.94 2.91
CA PHE A 644 -30.20 25.86 2.84
C PHE A 644 -30.68 27.29 2.61
N ALA A 645 -30.12 28.24 3.36
CA ALA A 645 -30.27 29.67 3.10
C ALA A 645 -29.13 30.16 2.20
N THR A 646 -29.35 31.22 1.43
CA THR A 646 -28.29 31.90 0.69
C THR A 646 -27.39 32.68 1.64
N ALA A 647 -26.08 32.48 1.55
CA ALA A 647 -25.10 33.21 2.34
C ALA A 647 -25.05 34.68 1.88
N PRO A 648 -25.08 35.67 2.79
CA PRO A 648 -24.99 37.07 2.41
C PRO A 648 -23.59 37.38 1.85
N ILE A 649 -23.53 37.93 0.63
CA ILE A 649 -22.28 38.31 -0.03
C ILE A 649 -21.66 39.50 0.71
N THR A 650 -20.65 39.24 1.55
CA THR A 650 -19.88 40.26 2.26
C THR A 650 -18.88 40.95 1.31
N THR A 651 -19.36 41.94 0.57
CA THR A 651 -18.48 42.85 -0.18
C THR A 651 -17.52 43.56 0.80
N PRO A 652 -16.20 43.56 0.56
CA PRO A 652 -15.21 44.15 1.46
C PRO A 652 -15.23 45.69 1.37
N THR A 653 -16.19 46.33 2.03
CA THR A 653 -16.22 47.79 2.17
C THR A 653 -15.21 48.26 3.23
N SER A 654 -14.48 49.32 2.90
CA SER A 654 -13.31 49.79 3.64
C SER A 654 -13.63 50.61 4.90
N SER A 655 -12.69 50.57 5.84
CA SER A 655 -12.46 51.54 6.94
C SER A 655 -13.32 51.43 8.21
N PRO A 656 -12.77 50.90 9.32
CA PRO A 656 -13.36 51.07 10.65
C PRO A 656 -13.04 52.47 11.21
N THR A 657 -14.08 53.22 11.58
CA THR A 657 -13.96 54.36 12.50
C THR A 657 -14.51 53.92 13.85
N PRO A 658 -13.80 54.08 14.98
CA PRO A 658 -14.26 53.53 16.26
C PRO A 658 -15.47 54.31 16.80
N SER A 659 -16.62 53.65 16.90
CA SER A 659 -17.80 54.16 17.60
C SER A 659 -18.36 53.08 18.53
N SER A 660 -18.58 53.45 19.79
CA SER A 660 -19.05 52.56 20.85
C SER A 660 -20.54 52.20 20.72
N ALA A 661 -20.87 50.93 20.91
CA ALA A 661 -22.22 50.39 21.03
C ALA A 661 -22.22 49.24 22.09
N PRO A 662 -23.38 48.78 22.59
CA PRO A 662 -23.56 48.67 24.05
C PRO A 662 -23.50 47.25 24.64
N THR A 663 -23.38 47.20 25.97
CA THR A 663 -23.44 45.98 26.80
C THR A 663 -24.80 45.26 26.72
N PRO A 664 -24.84 43.97 26.33
CA PRO A 664 -25.99 43.11 26.58
C PRO A 664 -25.81 42.33 27.90
N THR A 665 -26.59 42.64 28.92
CA THR A 665 -26.59 41.88 30.17
C THR A 665 -27.35 40.57 30.01
N ALA A 666 -26.65 39.44 30.04
CA ALA A 666 -27.25 38.09 30.07
C ALA A 666 -26.76 37.32 31.30
N THR A 667 -27.59 37.26 32.35
CA THR A 667 -27.27 36.58 33.60
C THR A 667 -27.56 35.08 33.48
N VAL A 668 -26.54 34.23 33.61
CA VAL A 668 -26.71 32.77 33.78
C VAL A 668 -26.27 32.39 35.18
N SER A 669 -27.23 32.02 36.03
CA SER A 669 -26.98 31.56 37.40
C SER A 669 -26.62 30.07 37.41
N VAL A 670 -25.45 29.72 37.95
CA VAL A 670 -25.06 28.32 38.17
C VAL A 670 -25.40 27.90 39.60
N THR A 671 -26.33 26.96 39.75
CA THR A 671 -26.69 26.35 41.04
C THR A 671 -26.14 24.92 41.10
N PRO A 672 -25.19 24.61 42.00
CA PRO A 672 -24.67 23.24 42.15
C PRO A 672 -25.62 22.38 43.00
N THR A 673 -26.51 21.63 42.36
CA THR A 673 -27.43 20.71 43.04
C THR A 673 -26.81 19.32 43.17
N ALA A 674 -26.25 19.01 44.34
CA ALA A 674 -25.97 17.62 44.72
C ALA A 674 -27.28 16.90 45.14
N SER A 675 -27.40 15.61 44.84
CA SER A 675 -28.49 14.76 45.36
C SER A 675 -28.05 13.29 45.48
N PRO A 676 -28.69 12.49 46.35
CA PRO A 676 -28.00 11.42 47.07
C PRO A 676 -28.27 9.99 46.55
N ILE A 677 -27.35 9.09 46.91
CA ILE A 677 -27.53 7.64 46.82
C ILE A 677 -28.54 7.19 47.90
N PRO A 678 -29.56 6.36 47.57
CA PRO A 678 -30.53 5.86 48.55
C PRO A 678 -30.00 4.65 49.35
N THR A 679 -30.02 4.75 50.68
CA THR A 679 -29.72 3.63 51.59
C THR A 679 -30.97 2.81 51.88
N ALA A 680 -30.91 1.48 51.72
CA ALA A 680 -31.93 0.55 52.18
C ALA A 680 -31.32 -0.52 53.09
N THR A 681 -31.87 -0.70 54.29
CA THR A 681 -31.28 -1.53 55.37
C THR A 681 -32.20 -2.68 55.77
N ARG A 682 -31.71 -3.92 55.79
CA ARG A 682 -32.33 -5.02 56.55
C ARG A 682 -31.35 -6.17 56.88
N THR A 683 -31.16 -6.41 58.17
CA THR A 683 -30.54 -7.59 58.84
C THR A 683 -31.57 -8.74 59.00
N PRO A 684 -31.26 -9.93 59.59
CA PRO A 684 -30.00 -10.48 60.18
C PRO A 684 -29.55 -11.81 59.45
N THR A 685 -28.58 -12.66 59.87
CA THR A 685 -28.26 -13.28 61.19
C THR A 685 -26.88 -13.98 61.16
N ARG A 686 -26.35 -14.46 62.32
CA ARG A 686 -24.98 -14.98 62.52
C ARG A 686 -24.92 -16.28 63.34
N THR A 687 -24.23 -17.32 62.85
CA THR A 687 -23.69 -18.47 63.63
C THR A 687 -22.55 -19.18 62.85
N PRO A 688 -21.60 -19.92 63.47
CA PRO A 688 -20.23 -20.04 62.91
C PRO A 688 -19.53 -21.43 62.90
N THR A 689 -18.46 -21.56 62.08
CA THR A 689 -17.28 -22.51 62.16
C THR A 689 -17.53 -24.04 62.18
N PRO A 690 -16.59 -24.86 61.65
CA PRO A 690 -15.33 -25.17 62.34
C PRO A 690 -14.05 -25.17 61.46
N THR A 691 -12.89 -25.08 62.13
CA THR A 691 -11.52 -25.16 61.59
C THR A 691 -11.04 -26.63 61.46
N PRO A 692 -9.90 -26.89 60.81
CA PRO A 692 -8.71 -27.25 61.62
C PRO A 692 -7.39 -26.56 61.19
N THR A 693 -6.36 -26.72 62.04
CA THR A 693 -5.05 -26.01 62.03
C THR A 693 -3.89 -27.03 62.01
N VAL A 694 -2.66 -26.62 61.62
CA VAL A 694 -1.29 -27.12 62.02
C VAL A 694 -0.28 -26.92 60.84
N THR A 695 1.00 -26.51 60.95
CA THR A 695 1.84 -25.80 61.96
C THR A 695 3.12 -25.25 61.26
N THR A 696 3.88 -24.36 61.91
CA THR A 696 5.16 -23.70 61.50
C THR A 696 6.40 -24.66 61.48
N THR A 697 7.69 -24.32 61.20
CA THR A 697 8.50 -23.12 61.53
C THR A 697 9.91 -23.07 60.86
N LEU A 698 10.35 -21.89 60.39
CA LEU A 698 11.71 -21.23 60.28
C LEU A 698 13.05 -21.92 59.85
N THR A 699 13.88 -21.05 59.23
CA THR A 699 15.36 -20.94 58.92
C THR A 699 16.40 -21.43 59.97
N PRO A 700 17.75 -21.57 59.70
CA PRO A 700 18.62 -20.71 58.83
C PRO A 700 19.86 -21.33 58.09
N THR A 701 20.67 -20.48 57.43
CA THR A 701 22.05 -20.69 56.89
C THR A 701 23.13 -20.77 58.01
N PRO A 702 24.35 -21.39 57.83
CA PRO A 702 25.47 -20.72 57.12
C PRO A 702 26.64 -21.59 56.50
N THR A 703 27.37 -21.00 55.53
CA THR A 703 28.86 -20.88 55.34
C THR A 703 29.89 -22.05 55.51
N ALA A 704 30.74 -22.20 54.48
CA ALA A 704 32.19 -22.60 54.43
C ALA A 704 32.70 -24.04 54.08
N THR A 705 33.87 -24.04 53.41
CA THR A 705 34.77 -25.10 52.87
C THR A 705 35.87 -25.54 53.90
N PRO A 706 36.89 -26.43 53.67
CA PRO A 706 37.74 -26.61 52.45
C PRO A 706 38.36 -28.03 52.14
N THR A 707 39.23 -28.09 51.10
CA THR A 707 40.32 -29.08 50.80
C THR A 707 39.95 -30.54 50.45
N ASP A 708 40.57 -31.28 49.50
CA ASP A 708 41.52 -30.96 48.38
C ASP A 708 41.32 -32.03 47.24
N THR A 709 42.20 -32.54 46.35
CA THR A 709 43.68 -32.59 46.21
C THR A 709 44.13 -32.95 44.77
N ALA A 710 45.34 -32.51 44.36
CA ALA A 710 46.27 -33.11 43.36
C ALA A 710 45.97 -33.12 41.83
N THR A 711 47.06 -33.05 41.03
CA THR A 711 47.14 -33.06 39.55
C THR A 711 48.34 -33.94 39.09
N PRO A 712 48.54 -34.22 37.78
CA PRO A 712 49.59 -33.47 37.04
C PRO A 712 49.24 -33.14 35.55
N THR A 713 49.42 -31.91 35.04
CA THR A 713 50.63 -31.27 34.41
C THR A 713 51.01 -31.88 33.03
N HIS A 714 51.07 -31.13 31.91
CA HIS A 714 52.13 -30.19 31.44
C HIS A 714 51.73 -29.52 30.07
N THR A 715 52.31 -28.44 29.49
CA THR A 715 53.09 -27.26 29.98
C THR A 715 53.33 -26.21 28.85
N ALA A 716 52.85 -24.95 29.04
CA ALA A 716 53.44 -23.65 28.59
C ALA A 716 53.55 -23.29 27.06
N THR A 717 53.87 -22.04 26.60
CA THR A 717 54.58 -20.89 27.25
C THR A 717 54.29 -19.46 26.67
N ALA A 718 53.86 -18.51 27.54
CA ALA A 718 54.14 -17.04 27.60
C ALA A 718 53.85 -16.08 26.38
N THR A 719 53.83 -14.72 26.47
CA THR A 719 54.24 -13.77 27.55
C THR A 719 53.42 -12.44 27.61
N ARG A 720 53.58 -11.69 28.73
CA ARG A 720 52.92 -10.43 29.20
C ARG A 720 53.50 -9.13 28.57
N THR A 721 53.12 -7.87 28.87
CA THR A 721 52.54 -7.16 30.07
C THR A 721 51.80 -5.85 29.62
N ALA A 722 51.35 -4.81 30.38
CA ALA A 722 51.67 -4.20 31.70
C ALA A 722 50.48 -3.44 32.37
N SER A 723 50.74 -2.44 33.25
CA SER A 723 49.81 -1.60 34.05
C SER A 723 50.58 -0.35 34.62
N PRO A 724 50.05 0.63 35.42
CA PRO A 724 48.83 0.67 36.26
C PRO A 724 48.02 2.02 36.21
N SER A 725 47.49 2.52 37.34
CA SER A 725 46.46 3.59 37.52
C SER A 725 46.95 4.93 38.16
N ALA A 726 46.06 5.94 38.24
CA ALA A 726 46.12 7.07 39.20
C ALA A 726 44.71 7.59 39.58
N THR A 727 44.57 8.43 40.62
CA THR A 727 43.29 8.78 41.29
C THR A 727 43.25 10.22 41.84
N SER A 728 42.14 10.96 41.74
CA SER A 728 41.72 12.01 42.72
C SER A 728 40.40 12.74 42.38
N THR A 729 39.62 13.10 43.42
CA THR A 729 38.56 14.15 43.43
C THR A 729 38.97 15.26 44.40
N PRO A 730 38.46 16.52 44.31
CA PRO A 730 37.33 16.94 45.18
C PRO A 730 36.45 18.08 44.61
N SER A 731 35.53 18.61 45.44
CA SER A 731 34.38 19.49 45.08
C SER A 731 34.54 21.01 45.38
N ALA A 732 33.84 21.85 44.62
CA ALA A 732 33.15 23.12 45.03
C ALA A 732 32.23 23.56 43.86
N THR A 733 30.96 23.99 43.94
CA THR A 733 30.13 24.78 44.90
C THR A 733 30.02 26.28 44.51
N THR A 734 28.82 26.87 44.68
CA THR A 734 28.37 28.25 44.33
C THR A 734 28.04 28.49 42.84
N THR A 735 27.05 29.31 42.43
CA THR A 735 26.01 30.06 43.18
C THR A 735 24.69 30.11 42.39
N ALA A 736 23.54 30.25 43.07
CA ALA A 736 22.25 30.55 42.44
C ALA A 736 21.58 31.77 43.10
N PRO A 737 21.04 32.75 42.34
CA PRO A 737 20.24 33.85 42.86
C PRO A 737 18.73 33.56 42.75
N THR A 738 17.97 33.86 43.81
CA THR A 738 16.50 33.74 43.83
C THR A 738 15.84 35.11 43.80
N ALA A 739 14.91 35.36 42.87
CA ALA A 739 13.98 36.48 42.94
C ALA A 739 12.65 36.16 42.23
N THR A 740 11.54 36.50 42.88
CA THR A 740 10.17 36.17 42.43
C THR A 740 9.52 37.34 41.71
N THR A 741 8.77 37.12 40.62
CA THR A 741 7.44 37.76 40.41
C THR A 741 6.65 37.19 39.22
N THR A 742 5.38 36.92 39.48
CA THR A 742 4.17 37.04 38.64
C THR A 742 4.30 37.22 37.12
N ALA A 743 3.72 36.30 36.34
CA ALA A 743 3.36 36.52 34.92
C ALA A 743 2.00 35.89 34.58
N THR A 744 1.20 36.62 33.79
CA THR A 744 -0.10 36.19 33.21
C THR A 744 0.16 35.50 31.86
N PRO A 745 -0.64 34.52 31.41
CA PRO A 745 -0.42 33.87 30.11
C PRO A 745 -0.49 34.87 28.94
N ILE A 746 0.58 34.92 28.16
CA ILE A 746 0.62 35.61 26.87
C ILE A 746 0.23 34.59 25.80
N VAL A 747 -0.77 34.91 24.98
CA VAL A 747 -1.08 34.14 23.78
C VAL A 747 0.03 34.40 22.74
N PRO A 748 0.76 33.38 22.27
CA PRO A 748 1.68 33.55 21.16
C PRO A 748 0.87 33.81 19.89
N THR A 749 0.81 35.07 19.46
CA THR A 749 0.32 35.40 18.12
C THR A 749 1.32 34.85 17.11
N ALA A 750 0.84 33.98 16.21
CA ALA A 750 1.68 33.35 15.20
C ALA A 750 2.35 34.44 14.35
N THR A 751 3.65 34.62 14.56
CA THR A 751 4.45 35.59 13.80
C THR A 751 4.71 34.98 12.42
N PRO A 752 4.40 35.66 11.31
CA PRO A 752 4.53 35.07 9.98
C PRO A 752 5.98 34.68 9.71
N THR A 753 6.19 33.43 9.28
CA THR A 753 7.52 32.86 9.02
C THR A 753 8.30 33.74 8.03
N PRO A 754 9.52 34.20 8.37
CA PRO A 754 10.31 35.04 7.47
C PRO A 754 10.65 34.29 6.16
N VAL A 755 10.28 34.86 5.01
CA VAL A 755 10.55 34.26 3.69
C VAL A 755 11.92 34.65 3.10
N GLY A 756 12.65 35.55 3.76
CA GLY A 756 13.95 36.09 3.32
C GLY A 756 14.79 36.56 4.51
N LEU A 757 15.99 37.07 4.21
CA LEU A 757 16.93 37.52 5.23
C LEU A 757 16.44 38.80 5.93
N ALA A 758 16.57 38.83 7.26
CA ALA A 758 16.11 39.94 8.09
C ALA A 758 16.97 41.22 7.97
N ASP A 759 18.24 41.10 7.57
CA ASP A 759 19.09 42.25 7.23
C ASP A 759 18.89 42.66 5.75
N PRO A 760 18.41 43.89 5.46
CA PRO A 760 18.27 44.39 4.09
C PRO A 760 19.58 44.47 3.30
N VAL A 761 20.76 44.53 3.95
CA VAL A 761 22.05 44.57 3.27
C VAL A 761 22.44 43.18 2.77
N ALA A 762 22.43 42.16 3.65
CA ALA A 762 22.60 40.76 3.28
C ALA A 762 21.55 40.33 2.25
N ALA A 763 20.27 40.61 2.49
CA ALA A 763 19.18 40.30 1.55
C ALA A 763 19.45 40.85 0.13
N ARG A 764 19.96 42.08 0.02
CA ARG A 764 20.32 42.72 -1.26
C ARG A 764 21.60 42.14 -1.88
N ALA A 765 22.58 41.71 -1.09
CA ALA A 765 23.80 41.06 -1.58
C ALA A 765 23.48 39.66 -2.14
N THR A 766 22.73 38.87 -1.38
CA THR A 766 22.18 37.56 -1.74
C THR A 766 21.37 37.63 -3.03
N ASP A 767 20.47 38.61 -3.14
CA ASP A 767 19.70 38.95 -4.34
C ASP A 767 20.57 39.33 -5.57
N VAL A 768 21.73 39.98 -5.40
CA VAL A 768 22.70 40.23 -6.49
C VAL A 768 23.48 38.95 -6.85
N CYS A 769 23.84 38.12 -5.87
CA CYS A 769 24.49 36.84 -6.10
C CYS A 769 23.57 35.89 -6.89
N GLN A 770 22.30 35.73 -6.49
CA GLN A 770 21.36 34.83 -7.14
C GLN A 770 21.20 35.13 -8.64
N ARG A 771 20.93 36.39 -9.02
CA ARG A 771 20.86 36.80 -10.44
C ARG A 771 22.15 36.53 -11.19
N THR A 772 23.30 36.62 -10.51
CA THR A 772 24.62 36.36 -11.11
C THR A 772 24.81 34.88 -11.43
N ILE A 773 24.40 33.98 -10.52
CA ILE A 773 24.44 32.53 -10.73
C ILE A 773 23.49 32.15 -11.87
N THR A 774 22.20 32.55 -11.82
CA THR A 774 21.20 32.24 -12.85
C THR A 774 21.66 32.69 -14.24
N HIS A 775 22.19 33.92 -14.37
CA HIS A 775 22.74 34.42 -15.63
C HIS A 775 24.09 33.80 -16.05
N ALA A 776 24.77 33.06 -15.18
CA ALA A 776 26.00 32.34 -15.52
C ALA A 776 25.68 30.90 -15.95
N THR A 777 24.80 30.19 -15.23
CA THR A 777 24.19 28.92 -15.64
C THR A 777 23.67 28.98 -17.07
N LEU A 778 22.83 29.97 -17.37
CA LEU A 778 22.24 30.20 -18.70
C LEU A 778 23.27 30.47 -19.83
N LYS A 779 24.54 30.71 -19.49
CA LYS A 779 25.64 30.80 -20.47
C LYS A 779 26.40 29.48 -20.60
N VAL A 780 26.52 28.69 -19.54
CA VAL A 780 27.10 27.33 -19.58
C VAL A 780 26.19 26.40 -20.38
N VAL A 781 24.88 26.35 -20.10
CA VAL A 781 23.92 25.49 -20.81
C VAL A 781 23.92 25.77 -22.32
N ARG A 782 23.72 27.03 -22.72
CA ARG A 782 23.77 27.44 -24.14
C ARG A 782 25.14 27.23 -24.79
N ALA A 783 26.22 27.27 -24.02
CA ALA A 783 27.57 26.98 -24.53
C ALA A 783 27.80 25.48 -24.72
N ALA A 784 27.37 24.62 -23.79
CA ALA A 784 27.48 23.17 -23.89
C ALA A 784 26.69 22.66 -25.10
N LEU A 785 25.36 22.72 -25.05
CA LEU A 785 24.46 22.23 -26.08
C LEU A 785 24.83 22.79 -27.48
N GLY A 786 25.01 24.11 -27.56
CA GLY A 786 25.32 24.81 -28.82
C GLY A 786 26.70 24.49 -29.40
N ASN A 787 27.71 24.17 -28.59
CA ASN A 787 29.03 23.76 -29.11
C ASN A 787 29.09 22.27 -29.44
N LEU A 788 28.49 21.41 -28.63
CA LEU A 788 28.39 19.97 -28.93
C LEU A 788 27.63 19.75 -30.24
N THR A 789 26.49 20.45 -30.43
CA THR A 789 25.75 20.51 -31.70
C THR A 789 26.65 20.89 -32.89
N ARG A 790 27.59 21.84 -32.72
CA ARG A 790 28.54 22.24 -33.77
C ARG A 790 29.64 21.22 -34.01
N CYS A 791 30.09 20.53 -32.98
CA CYS A 791 31.09 19.46 -33.05
C CYS A 791 30.53 18.24 -33.78
N THR A 792 29.49 17.59 -33.24
CA THR A 792 28.97 16.32 -33.77
C THR A 792 28.47 16.49 -35.20
N ASN A 793 27.75 17.57 -35.51
CA ASN A 793 27.32 17.85 -36.88
C ASN A 793 28.48 18.13 -37.85
N ALA A 794 29.70 18.46 -37.38
CA ALA A 794 30.86 18.53 -38.27
C ALA A 794 31.38 17.12 -38.61
N VAL A 795 31.39 16.20 -37.64
CA VAL A 795 31.84 14.80 -37.83
C VAL A 795 30.78 13.96 -38.56
N GLN A 796 29.51 14.00 -38.13
CA GLN A 796 28.40 13.27 -38.73
C GLN A 796 28.26 13.60 -40.23
N ARG A 797 28.29 14.89 -40.61
CA ARG A 797 28.33 15.29 -42.04
C ARG A 797 29.52 14.72 -42.80
N CYS A 798 30.64 14.49 -42.12
CA CYS A 798 31.83 13.93 -42.74
C CYS A 798 31.66 12.44 -43.02
N ILE A 799 31.35 11.63 -42.00
CA ILE A 799 31.23 10.17 -42.16
C ILE A 799 30.01 9.77 -42.99
N GLN A 800 28.91 10.52 -42.90
CA GLN A 800 27.69 10.24 -43.67
C GLN A 800 27.83 10.69 -45.14
N SER A 801 28.23 11.94 -45.39
CA SER A 801 28.19 12.51 -46.76
C SER A 801 29.53 12.47 -47.51
N ARG A 802 30.65 12.17 -46.84
CA ARG A 802 32.01 12.19 -47.42
C ARG A 802 32.99 11.18 -46.78
N PRO A 803 32.62 9.90 -46.56
CA PRO A 803 33.47 8.94 -45.84
C PRO A 803 34.89 8.78 -46.44
N ASN A 804 35.04 9.02 -47.76
CA ASN A 804 36.30 8.86 -48.48
C ASN A 804 37.05 10.19 -48.78
N ASP A 805 36.68 11.32 -48.15
CA ASP A 805 37.37 12.63 -48.32
C ASP A 805 38.47 12.81 -47.23
N PRO A 806 39.76 12.60 -47.53
CA PRO A 806 40.83 12.66 -46.53
C PRO A 806 41.06 14.06 -45.95
N LYS A 807 40.46 15.12 -46.52
CA LYS A 807 40.52 16.49 -46.01
C LYS A 807 39.32 16.83 -45.12
N CYS A 808 38.29 15.98 -45.10
CA CYS A 808 37.05 16.25 -44.40
C CYS A 808 37.19 16.06 -42.88
N LEU A 809 37.75 14.93 -42.42
CA LEU A 809 37.85 14.64 -40.98
C LEU A 809 38.79 15.63 -40.24
N PRO A 810 39.97 16.03 -40.78
CA PRO A 810 40.79 17.09 -40.18
C PRO A 810 40.08 18.46 -40.08
N LYS A 811 39.16 18.75 -41.00
CA LYS A 811 38.33 19.95 -40.93
C LYS A 811 37.25 19.84 -39.84
N ALA A 812 36.65 18.66 -39.66
CA ALA A 812 35.72 18.39 -38.57
C ALA A 812 36.40 18.48 -37.20
N GLN A 813 37.61 17.89 -37.06
CA GLN A 813 38.48 18.03 -35.88
C GLN A 813 38.70 19.49 -35.50
N THR A 814 39.09 20.33 -36.46
CA THR A 814 39.33 21.77 -36.24
C THR A 814 38.07 22.50 -35.75
N VAL A 815 36.89 22.16 -36.27
CA VAL A 815 35.61 22.73 -35.81
C VAL A 815 35.27 22.29 -34.40
N CYS A 816 35.41 20.99 -34.09
CA CYS A 816 35.07 20.45 -32.79
C CYS A 816 36.02 20.91 -31.67
N ALA A 817 37.34 20.94 -31.91
CA ALA A 817 38.31 21.42 -30.93
C ALA A 817 38.02 22.89 -30.51
N LYS A 818 37.67 23.75 -31.48
CA LYS A 818 37.21 25.12 -31.21
C LYS A 818 35.89 25.16 -30.43
N ALA A 819 34.99 24.22 -30.69
CA ALA A 819 33.71 24.13 -30.01
C ALA A 819 33.87 23.70 -28.54
N LEU A 820 34.63 22.63 -28.26
CA LEU A 820 34.90 22.13 -26.90
C LEU A 820 35.62 23.19 -26.05
N GLY A 821 36.62 23.88 -26.59
CA GLY A 821 37.26 25.02 -25.90
C GLY A 821 36.28 26.16 -25.58
N GLY A 822 35.21 26.32 -26.36
CA GLY A 822 34.10 27.24 -26.09
C GLY A 822 33.20 26.81 -24.92
N ILE A 823 33.11 25.51 -24.62
CA ILE A 823 32.41 24.99 -23.43
C ILE A 823 33.27 25.25 -22.19
N SER A 824 34.53 24.80 -22.19
CA SER A 824 35.46 25.03 -21.08
C SER A 824 35.61 26.52 -20.75
N GLY A 825 35.71 27.38 -21.77
CA GLY A 825 35.76 28.83 -21.58
C GLY A 825 34.49 29.43 -20.98
N ALA A 826 33.31 28.83 -21.16
CA ALA A 826 32.08 29.25 -20.49
C ALA A 826 32.09 28.83 -19.01
N THR A 827 32.49 27.57 -18.72
CA THR A 827 32.66 27.05 -17.35
C THR A 827 33.67 27.91 -16.55
N THR A 828 34.86 28.18 -17.09
CA THR A 828 35.85 29.05 -16.43
C THR A 828 35.31 30.47 -16.22
N LYS A 829 34.57 31.00 -17.20
CA LYS A 829 33.99 32.35 -17.09
C LYS A 829 32.91 32.45 -16.02
N MET A 830 32.14 31.37 -15.76
CA MET A 830 31.17 31.31 -14.66
C MET A 830 31.84 31.56 -13.31
N LEU A 831 32.96 30.90 -13.02
CA LEU A 831 33.74 31.08 -11.78
C LEU A 831 34.12 32.54 -11.56
N THR A 832 34.75 33.15 -12.57
CA THR A 832 35.17 34.57 -12.55
C THR A 832 34.00 35.57 -12.52
N THR A 833 32.77 35.13 -12.80
CA THR A 833 31.57 35.97 -12.81
C THR A 833 30.85 35.96 -11.46
N ILE A 834 30.87 34.81 -10.75
CA ILE A 834 30.19 34.58 -9.46
C ILE A 834 31.01 35.16 -8.30
N ALA A 835 32.29 34.79 -8.18
CA ALA A 835 33.14 35.15 -7.03
C ALA A 835 33.11 36.66 -6.63
N PRO A 836 33.19 37.65 -7.53
CA PRO A 836 33.17 39.07 -7.15
C PRO A 836 31.76 39.63 -6.82
N ARG A 837 30.70 38.80 -6.82
CA ARG A 837 29.31 39.22 -6.55
C ARG A 837 28.60 38.41 -5.44
N CYS A 838 29.30 37.45 -4.85
CA CYS A 838 28.79 36.56 -3.81
C CYS A 838 29.78 36.64 -2.64
N THR A 839 29.43 37.40 -1.60
CA THR A 839 30.43 37.96 -0.66
C THR A 839 30.34 37.44 0.78
N SER A 840 29.37 36.58 1.09
CA SER A 840 29.17 35.99 2.42
C SER A 840 28.77 34.52 2.24
N THR A 841 29.57 33.60 2.78
CA THR A 841 29.34 32.15 2.63
C THR A 841 28.20 31.66 3.52
N VAL A 842 27.96 32.31 4.66
CA VAL A 842 26.81 32.06 5.55
C VAL A 842 25.49 32.27 4.81
N ASP A 843 25.38 33.35 4.03
CA ASP A 843 24.16 33.67 3.27
C ASP A 843 23.96 32.81 2.00
N LEU A 844 25.01 32.09 1.55
CA LEU A 844 24.86 31.08 0.50
C LEU A 844 24.13 29.84 1.04
N VAL A 845 24.62 29.29 2.16
CA VAL A 845 24.10 28.02 2.69
C VAL A 845 22.79 28.18 3.47
N ALA A 846 22.54 29.35 4.08
CA ALA A 846 21.33 29.59 4.86
C ALA A 846 20.04 29.39 4.04
N ALA A 847 19.08 28.65 4.58
CA ALA A 847 17.79 28.35 3.95
C ALA A 847 16.95 29.60 3.61
N LEU A 848 17.10 30.69 4.37
CA LEU A 848 16.47 31.99 4.08
C LEU A 848 17.32 32.89 3.18
N GLY A 849 18.59 32.52 2.94
CA GLY A 849 19.49 33.11 1.97
C GLY A 849 19.27 32.50 0.58
N LEU A 850 20.33 31.95 -0.03
CA LEU A 850 20.20 31.21 -1.31
C LEU A 850 19.72 29.76 -1.15
N GLY A 851 19.89 29.15 0.02
CA GLY A 851 19.52 27.74 0.27
C GLY A 851 20.48 26.71 -0.34
N TYR A 852 21.76 27.05 -0.55
CA TYR A 852 22.76 26.08 -1.04
C TYR A 852 23.24 25.07 0.01
N GLY A 853 22.62 25.00 1.20
CA GLY A 853 23.02 24.11 2.29
C GLY A 853 22.98 22.62 1.93
N GLU A 854 21.95 22.16 1.22
CA GLU A 854 21.81 20.76 0.80
C GLU A 854 22.83 20.40 -0.29
N LEU A 855 23.00 21.27 -1.28
CA LEU A 855 24.01 21.09 -2.34
C LEU A 855 25.45 21.19 -1.81
N ALA A 856 25.67 21.90 -0.69
CA ALA A 856 27.00 22.09 -0.10
C ALA A 856 27.67 20.77 0.27
N ASP A 857 26.92 19.83 0.86
CA ASP A 857 27.46 18.55 1.29
C ASP A 857 27.75 17.62 0.10
N GLU A 858 26.91 17.62 -0.94
CA GLU A 858 27.24 16.98 -2.23
C GLU A 858 28.53 17.55 -2.84
N CYS A 859 28.67 18.88 -2.86
CA CYS A 859 29.86 19.55 -3.39
C CYS A 859 31.13 19.19 -2.61
N ALA A 860 31.02 19.10 -1.29
CA ALA A 860 32.12 18.72 -0.40
C ALA A 860 32.54 17.26 -0.64
N ALA A 861 31.58 16.33 -0.77
CA ALA A 861 31.83 14.94 -1.16
C ALA A 861 32.51 14.83 -2.54
N ALA A 862 32.13 15.71 -3.48
CA ALA A 862 32.77 15.84 -4.79
C ALA A 862 34.13 16.58 -4.77
N GLY A 863 34.73 16.82 -3.60
CA GLY A 863 36.07 17.40 -3.42
C GLY A 863 36.14 18.93 -3.52
N ASN A 864 35.00 19.64 -3.49
CA ASN A 864 34.93 21.10 -3.59
C ASN A 864 34.39 21.67 -2.27
N PRO A 865 35.24 22.17 -1.35
CA PRO A 865 34.82 22.55 -0.01
C PRO A 865 33.79 23.69 -0.05
N ALA A 866 32.55 23.40 0.32
CA ALA A 866 31.43 24.33 0.22
C ALA A 866 31.46 25.48 1.26
N GLY A 867 32.47 25.51 2.13
CA GLY A 867 32.76 26.64 3.00
C GLY A 867 33.27 27.90 2.26
N ASP A 868 33.59 27.81 0.96
CA ASP A 868 33.97 28.95 0.13
C ASP A 868 33.21 29.06 -1.21
N VAL A 869 33.08 30.32 -1.67
CA VAL A 869 32.31 30.74 -2.86
C VAL A 869 32.86 30.13 -4.16
N THR A 870 34.16 29.86 -4.21
CA THR A 870 34.86 29.28 -5.37
C THR A 870 34.56 27.80 -5.48
N GLY A 871 34.63 27.06 -4.36
CA GLY A 871 34.25 25.64 -4.30
C GLY A 871 32.82 25.42 -4.77
N LEU A 872 31.86 26.20 -4.24
CA LEU A 872 30.47 26.16 -4.70
C LEU A 872 30.33 26.53 -6.19
N ALA A 873 31.02 27.57 -6.66
CA ALA A 873 30.98 27.96 -8.07
C ALA A 873 31.53 26.88 -9.02
N ILE A 874 32.58 26.14 -8.61
CA ILE A 874 33.13 25.00 -9.37
C ILE A 874 32.11 23.86 -9.41
N CYS A 875 31.51 23.53 -8.26
CA CYS A 875 30.51 22.47 -8.15
C CYS A 875 29.27 22.75 -9.02
N ILE A 876 28.66 23.94 -8.91
CA ILE A 876 27.54 24.37 -9.77
C ILE A 876 27.96 24.29 -11.24
N ALA A 877 29.13 24.82 -11.60
CA ALA A 877 29.60 24.80 -12.99
C ALA A 877 29.89 23.38 -13.52
N LYS A 878 30.19 22.39 -12.65
CA LYS A 878 30.28 20.96 -12.99
C LYS A 878 28.90 20.35 -13.20
N ARG A 879 27.97 20.48 -12.24
CA ARG A 879 26.60 19.90 -12.33
C ARG A 879 25.85 20.47 -13.55
N GLN A 880 25.84 21.79 -13.72
CA GLN A 880 25.25 22.48 -14.88
C GLN A 880 25.84 22.02 -16.23
N ARG A 881 27.16 21.77 -16.30
CA ARG A 881 27.81 21.21 -17.49
C ARG A 881 27.36 19.77 -17.74
N CYS A 882 27.37 18.93 -16.70
CA CYS A 882 27.06 17.51 -16.80
C CYS A 882 25.59 17.25 -17.19
N THR A 883 24.64 17.98 -16.62
CA THR A 883 23.22 17.88 -17.00
C THR A 883 22.99 18.38 -18.43
N SER A 884 23.71 19.43 -18.86
CA SER A 884 23.71 19.85 -20.29
C SER A 884 24.33 18.79 -21.22
N GLU A 885 25.33 18.05 -20.76
CA GLU A 885 25.95 16.97 -21.53
C GLU A 885 25.04 15.73 -21.64
N LYS A 886 24.30 15.39 -20.58
CA LYS A 886 23.24 14.35 -20.60
C LYS A 886 22.10 14.69 -21.57
N LEU A 887 21.55 15.91 -21.48
CA LEU A 887 20.53 16.42 -22.42
C LEU A 887 20.96 16.22 -23.88
N PHE A 888 22.18 16.69 -24.21
CA PHE A 888 22.73 16.57 -25.56
C PHE A 888 22.98 15.12 -26.00
N GLN A 889 23.32 14.23 -25.06
CA GLN A 889 23.57 12.83 -25.36
C GLN A 889 22.31 12.07 -25.78
N LEU A 890 21.13 12.47 -25.30
CA LEU A 890 19.85 11.93 -25.79
C LEU A 890 19.46 12.50 -27.17
N GLU A 891 19.76 13.77 -27.41
CA GLU A 891 19.59 14.41 -28.73
C GLU A 891 20.51 13.80 -29.80
N MET A 892 21.66 13.26 -29.39
CA MET A 892 22.73 12.72 -30.25
C MET A 892 23.43 11.52 -29.57
N PRO A 893 22.82 10.31 -29.56
CA PRO A 893 23.35 9.13 -28.86
C PRO A 893 24.80 8.79 -29.22
N ARG A 894 25.14 8.92 -30.52
CA ARG A 894 26.48 8.74 -31.09
C ARG A 894 27.53 9.77 -30.67
N VAL A 895 27.28 10.64 -29.69
CA VAL A 895 28.22 11.72 -29.31
C VAL A 895 29.61 11.21 -28.91
N GLY A 896 29.70 10.11 -28.17
CA GLY A 896 30.98 9.46 -27.82
C GLY A 896 31.69 8.92 -29.05
N GLU A 897 31.04 8.01 -29.78
CA GLU A 897 31.51 7.44 -31.04
C GLU A 897 32.00 8.51 -32.05
N LEU A 898 31.25 9.59 -32.26
CA LEU A 898 31.64 10.68 -33.17
C LEU A 898 32.88 11.44 -32.69
N LEU A 899 33.08 11.61 -31.37
CA LEU A 899 34.33 12.16 -30.83
C LEU A 899 35.49 11.18 -31.03
N GLY A 900 35.27 9.88 -30.77
CA GLY A 900 36.25 8.81 -31.00
C GLY A 900 36.70 8.69 -32.46
N VAL A 901 35.75 8.67 -33.41
CA VAL A 901 36.02 8.66 -34.86
C VAL A 901 36.79 9.91 -35.30
N ALA A 902 36.49 11.07 -34.70
CA ALA A 902 37.29 12.27 -34.91
C ALA A 902 38.65 12.27 -34.20
N SER A 903 39.02 11.21 -33.45
CA SER A 903 40.23 11.15 -32.62
C SER A 903 40.31 12.27 -31.58
N ILE A 904 39.16 12.68 -31.04
CA ILE A 904 39.02 13.73 -30.03
C ILE A 904 38.69 13.07 -28.70
N ALA A 905 39.60 13.17 -27.73
CA ALA A 905 39.32 12.72 -26.38
C ALA A 905 38.19 13.54 -25.75
N ILE A 906 37.24 12.85 -25.10
CA ILE A 906 36.26 13.47 -24.21
C ILE A 906 37.06 14.20 -23.10
N PRO A 907 36.87 15.53 -22.88
CA PRO A 907 37.68 16.28 -21.92
C PRO A 907 37.51 15.75 -20.49
N ALA A 908 38.60 15.68 -19.72
CA ALA A 908 38.52 15.30 -18.31
C ALA A 908 37.46 16.14 -17.55
N GLY A 909 36.60 15.48 -16.77
CA GLY A 909 35.44 16.10 -16.12
C GLY A 909 34.28 16.45 -17.05
N SER A 910 34.17 15.81 -18.22
CA SER A 910 32.88 15.64 -18.92
C SER A 910 32.03 14.59 -18.21
N CYS A 911 30.71 14.64 -18.43
CA CYS A 911 29.79 13.54 -18.13
C CYS A 911 29.21 12.88 -19.40
N LEU A 912 29.73 13.20 -20.59
CA LEU A 912 29.47 12.45 -21.82
C LEU A 912 30.07 11.04 -21.70
N THR A 913 29.26 10.02 -21.99
CA THR A 913 29.74 8.64 -22.18
C THR A 913 29.70 8.27 -23.68
N ASP A 914 30.08 7.04 -24.01
CA ASP A 914 29.83 6.49 -25.35
C ASP A 914 28.68 5.48 -25.28
N LEU A 915 27.60 5.74 -26.04
CA LEU A 915 26.47 4.83 -26.22
C LEU A 915 26.63 3.97 -27.48
N GLY A 916 27.79 4.07 -28.14
CA GLY A 916 28.16 3.31 -29.30
C GLY A 916 27.64 3.89 -30.62
N GLY A 917 27.83 3.07 -31.65
CA GLY A 917 27.74 3.44 -33.05
C GLY A 917 28.80 2.65 -33.82
N SER A 918 28.69 2.63 -35.14
CA SER A 918 29.45 1.70 -35.99
C SER A 918 30.69 2.27 -36.67
N GLY A 919 31.01 3.57 -36.48
CA GLY A 919 32.01 4.29 -37.26
C GLY A 919 31.58 4.61 -38.70
N ALA A 920 30.65 3.83 -39.25
CA ALA A 920 30.11 3.99 -40.59
C ALA A 920 28.99 5.03 -40.64
N GLY A 921 28.84 5.63 -41.82
CA GLY A 921 27.60 6.28 -42.23
C GLY A 921 26.72 5.35 -43.04
N GLU A 922 25.48 5.78 -43.32
CA GLU A 922 24.54 5.08 -44.20
C GLU A 922 24.34 5.90 -45.50
N PRO A 923 25.11 5.62 -46.58
CA PRO A 923 25.19 6.50 -47.74
C PRO A 923 23.85 6.68 -48.47
N ALA A 924 22.94 5.71 -48.39
CA ALA A 924 21.64 5.75 -49.06
C ALA A 924 20.75 6.90 -48.54
N VAL A 925 20.80 7.20 -47.24
CA VAL A 925 19.99 8.25 -46.59
C VAL A 925 20.82 9.41 -46.02
N ALA A 926 22.14 9.41 -46.22
CA ALA A 926 23.10 10.31 -45.58
C ALA A 926 22.69 11.80 -45.51
N LYS A 927 22.04 12.33 -46.57
CA LYS A 927 21.52 13.71 -46.61
C LYS A 927 20.35 13.94 -45.66
N ALA A 928 19.40 13.01 -45.60
CA ALA A 928 18.23 13.07 -44.72
C ALA A 928 18.64 12.83 -43.26
N LEU A 929 19.45 11.80 -43.00
CA LEU A 929 19.99 11.48 -41.67
C LEU A 929 20.84 12.64 -41.11
N THR A 930 21.66 13.27 -41.94
CA THR A 930 22.35 14.53 -41.61
C THR A 930 21.38 15.66 -41.24
N SER A 931 20.23 15.75 -41.92
CA SER A 931 19.24 16.81 -41.66
C SER A 931 18.46 16.57 -40.37
N CYS A 932 18.16 15.30 -40.03
CA CYS A 932 17.51 14.92 -38.78
C CYS A 932 18.43 15.12 -37.56
N ALA A 933 19.67 14.61 -37.64
CA ALA A 933 20.69 14.78 -36.58
C ALA A 933 21.14 16.25 -36.37
N ALA A 934 20.89 17.13 -37.35
CA ALA A 934 21.07 18.58 -37.20
C ALA A 934 19.83 19.31 -36.65
N ALA A 935 18.67 18.65 -36.61
CA ALA A 935 17.39 19.23 -36.22
C ALA A 935 17.05 18.93 -34.75
N ILE A 936 17.11 17.65 -34.33
CA ILE A 936 16.80 17.22 -32.96
C ILE A 936 17.52 18.08 -31.92
N PRO A 937 18.88 18.10 -31.84
CA PRO A 937 19.57 18.90 -30.83
C PRO A 937 19.32 20.39 -30.96
N LYS A 938 19.05 20.89 -32.17
CA LYS A 938 18.80 22.32 -32.40
C LYS A 938 17.43 22.75 -31.85
N ALA A 939 16.39 21.93 -32.02
CA ALA A 939 15.05 22.19 -31.51
C ALA A 939 15.02 22.02 -29.98
N ALA A 940 15.55 20.91 -29.50
CA ALA A 940 15.62 20.56 -28.09
C ALA A 940 16.48 21.57 -27.27
N SER A 941 17.62 22.02 -27.81
CA SER A 941 18.39 23.15 -27.24
C SER A 941 17.60 24.45 -27.12
N ALA A 942 16.70 24.75 -28.07
CA ALA A 942 15.90 25.96 -28.04
C ALA A 942 14.78 25.86 -26.99
N PHE A 943 14.15 24.69 -26.90
CA PHE A 943 13.16 24.34 -25.89
C PHE A 943 13.72 24.49 -24.46
N VAL A 944 14.82 23.80 -24.13
CA VAL A 944 15.46 23.88 -22.80
C VAL A 944 15.92 25.30 -22.49
N ALA A 945 16.53 26.00 -23.45
CA ALA A 945 16.96 27.38 -23.23
C ALA A 945 15.77 28.31 -22.89
N ALA A 946 14.65 28.19 -23.60
CA ALA A 946 13.44 28.95 -23.32
C ALA A 946 12.83 28.57 -21.96
N ARG A 947 12.74 27.27 -21.63
CA ARG A 947 12.19 26.76 -20.36
C ARG A 947 13.00 27.25 -19.15
N VAL A 948 14.33 27.19 -19.20
CA VAL A 948 15.22 27.64 -18.13
C VAL A 948 15.27 29.18 -18.03
N ASP A 949 15.24 29.93 -19.15
CA ASP A 949 15.07 31.40 -19.13
C ASP A 949 13.74 31.77 -18.44
N ALA A 950 12.67 31.03 -18.74
CA ALA A 950 11.30 31.33 -18.32
C ALA A 950 11.07 31.03 -16.84
N ILE A 951 11.30 29.79 -16.38
CA ILE A 951 11.14 29.42 -14.97
C ILE A 951 12.19 30.13 -14.12
N GLY A 952 13.45 30.18 -14.56
CA GLY A 952 14.51 30.92 -13.88
C GLY A 952 14.16 32.41 -13.72
N GLY A 953 13.53 33.02 -14.74
CA GLY A 953 13.01 34.39 -14.68
C GLY A 953 11.81 34.58 -13.75
N CYS A 954 10.97 33.55 -13.55
CA CYS A 954 9.88 33.54 -12.58
C CYS A 954 10.40 33.37 -11.14
N ALA A 955 11.15 32.29 -10.86
CA ALA A 955 11.73 32.01 -9.56
C ALA A 955 12.64 33.16 -9.08
N GLN A 956 13.40 33.78 -9.98
CA GLN A 956 14.17 34.99 -9.64
C GLN A 956 13.29 36.17 -9.21
N LYS A 957 12.13 36.41 -9.85
CA LYS A 957 11.23 37.49 -9.43
C LYS A 957 10.61 37.24 -8.06
N LEU A 958 10.33 35.97 -7.76
CA LEU A 958 9.82 35.55 -6.46
C LEU A 958 10.91 35.68 -5.39
N PHE A 959 12.17 35.37 -5.73
CA PHE A 959 13.34 35.62 -4.88
C PHE A 959 13.56 37.13 -4.61
N ASP A 960 13.55 37.95 -5.67
CA ASP A 960 13.60 39.42 -5.59
C ASP A 960 12.50 39.96 -4.65
N CYS A 961 11.28 39.40 -4.68
CA CYS A 961 10.21 39.76 -3.76
C CYS A 961 10.51 39.30 -2.32
N ALA A 962 10.81 38.02 -2.11
CA ALA A 962 11.03 37.43 -0.79
C ALA A 962 12.18 38.11 -0.01
N GLN A 963 13.27 38.50 -0.69
CA GLN A 963 14.39 39.21 -0.06
C GLN A 963 14.14 40.72 0.12
N ARG A 964 13.31 41.36 -0.71
CA ARG A 964 13.13 42.84 -0.69
C ARG A 964 11.79 43.30 -0.08
N LYS A 965 10.98 42.37 0.42
CA LYS A 965 9.65 42.62 1.03
C LYS A 965 9.48 41.78 2.31
N PRO A 966 10.15 42.16 3.42
CA PRO A 966 10.00 41.47 4.70
C PRO A 966 8.64 41.71 5.39
N ASP A 967 7.87 42.71 4.96
CA ASP A 967 6.49 42.92 5.39
C ASP A 967 5.53 42.02 4.58
N PRO A 968 4.63 41.24 5.22
CA PRO A 968 3.73 40.32 4.52
C PRO A 968 2.79 40.98 3.50
N ALA A 969 2.27 42.19 3.77
CA ALA A 969 1.37 42.86 2.83
C ALA A 969 2.14 43.36 1.59
N ALA A 970 3.35 43.88 1.80
CA ALA A 970 4.27 44.28 0.74
C ALA A 970 4.81 43.08 -0.05
N LEU A 971 4.90 41.90 0.55
CA LEU A 971 5.24 40.63 -0.10
C LEU A 971 4.11 40.19 -1.04
N VAL A 972 2.87 40.10 -0.54
CA VAL A 972 1.69 39.73 -1.34
C VAL A 972 1.49 40.70 -2.52
N ALA A 973 1.67 42.00 -2.31
CA ALA A 973 1.62 43.01 -3.37
C ALA A 973 2.80 42.96 -4.37
N CYS A 974 3.80 42.12 -4.11
CA CYS A 974 4.94 41.82 -4.98
C CYS A 974 4.77 40.48 -5.71
N THR A 975 4.34 39.42 -5.02
CA THR A 975 4.07 38.10 -5.60
C THR A 975 2.94 38.16 -6.63
N ALA A 976 1.85 38.89 -6.35
CA ALA A 976 0.78 39.16 -7.31
C ALA A 976 1.24 39.86 -8.61
N LYS A 977 2.39 40.55 -8.58
CA LYS A 977 3.02 41.13 -9.78
C LYS A 977 3.98 40.15 -10.45
N ALA A 978 4.65 39.29 -9.67
CA ALA A 978 5.48 38.21 -10.18
C ALA A 978 4.66 37.12 -10.90
N GLU A 979 3.46 36.79 -10.40
CA GLU A 979 2.47 35.90 -11.04
C GLU A 979 2.23 36.27 -12.50
N SER A 980 2.02 37.56 -12.79
CA SER A 980 1.83 38.07 -14.16
C SER A 980 3.03 37.88 -15.09
N ALA A 981 4.21 37.54 -14.56
CA ALA A 981 5.39 37.15 -15.31
C ALA A 981 5.57 35.62 -15.36
N CYS A 982 5.26 34.92 -14.27
CA CYS A 982 5.26 33.46 -14.19
C CYS A 982 4.20 32.81 -15.10
N ALA A 983 3.05 33.46 -15.30
CA ALA A 983 2.01 33.02 -16.23
C ALA A 983 2.46 32.96 -17.71
N ARG A 984 3.55 33.65 -18.09
CA ARG A 984 4.18 33.55 -19.42
C ARG A 984 5.31 32.52 -19.48
N ALA A 985 5.59 31.81 -18.38
CA ALA A 985 6.69 30.84 -18.30
C ALA A 985 6.25 29.38 -18.40
N ILE A 986 4.94 29.12 -18.36
CA ILE A 986 4.35 27.79 -18.20
C ILE A 986 3.14 27.64 -19.15
N ASP A 987 3.40 27.69 -20.45
CA ASP A 987 2.56 27.08 -21.48
C ASP A 987 3.35 25.90 -22.08
N PRO A 988 3.30 24.71 -21.43
CA PRO A 988 4.03 23.53 -21.91
C PRO A 988 3.39 22.98 -23.20
N ALA A 989 2.06 23.09 -23.36
CA ALA A 989 1.36 22.51 -24.50
C ALA A 989 1.83 23.12 -25.83
N GLY A 990 1.98 24.45 -25.90
CA GLY A 990 2.53 25.13 -27.08
C GLY A 990 3.98 24.75 -27.36
N ALA A 991 4.85 24.82 -26.34
CA ALA A 991 6.28 24.55 -26.49
C ALA A 991 6.60 23.08 -26.84
N ASN A 992 5.86 22.14 -26.25
CA ASN A 992 6.02 20.71 -26.49
C ASN A 992 5.55 20.35 -27.92
N ALA A 993 4.46 20.97 -28.40
CA ALA A 993 4.01 20.83 -29.79
C ALA A 993 5.02 21.42 -30.80
N GLU A 994 5.62 22.58 -30.53
CA GLU A 994 6.67 23.17 -31.37
C GLU A 994 7.93 22.28 -31.45
N LEU A 995 8.34 21.67 -30.33
CA LEU A 995 9.49 20.75 -30.29
C LEU A 995 9.23 19.50 -31.15
N ARG A 996 8.08 18.84 -30.98
CA ARG A 996 7.69 17.67 -31.80
C ARG A 996 7.63 18.01 -33.28
N ALA A 997 6.91 19.07 -33.66
CA ALA A 997 6.80 19.52 -35.06
C ALA A 997 8.15 19.88 -35.69
N ALA A 998 9.14 20.33 -34.90
CA ALA A 998 10.49 20.62 -35.39
C ALA A 998 11.35 19.35 -35.61
N ILE A 999 11.03 18.24 -34.93
CA ILE A 999 11.65 16.92 -35.11
C ILE A 999 11.02 16.20 -36.31
N ASP A 1000 9.70 15.97 -36.31
CA ASP A 1000 8.98 15.30 -37.41
C ASP A 1000 9.29 15.92 -38.79
N ALA A 1001 9.25 17.26 -38.91
CA ALA A 1001 9.55 17.98 -40.16
C ALA A 1001 10.98 17.76 -40.72
N ARG A 1002 11.84 16.99 -40.03
CA ARG A 1002 13.20 16.61 -40.41
C ARG A 1002 13.53 15.13 -40.23
N CYS A 1003 12.75 14.40 -39.44
CA CYS A 1003 13.01 13.01 -39.03
C CYS A 1003 11.86 12.03 -39.35
N GLY A 1004 10.66 12.51 -39.70
CA GLY A 1004 9.48 11.68 -39.95
C GLY A 1004 9.62 10.68 -41.10
N GLU A 1005 8.76 9.66 -41.08
CA GLU A 1005 8.74 8.51 -42.02
C GLU A 1005 8.81 8.91 -43.50
N ALA A 1006 8.24 10.05 -43.89
CA ALA A 1006 8.31 10.57 -45.26
C ALA A 1006 9.73 11.01 -45.71
N LEU A 1007 10.69 11.07 -44.80
CA LEU A 1007 12.10 11.45 -45.03
C LEU A 1007 13.09 10.37 -44.59
N LEU A 1008 12.79 9.65 -43.50
CA LEU A 1008 13.60 8.59 -42.92
C LEU A 1008 12.67 7.53 -42.30
N ALA A 1009 12.76 6.28 -42.74
CA ALA A 1009 12.13 5.18 -42.02
C ALA A 1009 12.76 5.04 -40.64
N TYR A 1010 11.96 4.97 -39.57
CA TYR A 1010 12.42 5.10 -38.19
C TYR A 1010 13.39 3.99 -37.75
N ALA A 1011 13.30 2.78 -38.33
CA ALA A 1011 14.32 1.73 -38.17
C ALA A 1011 15.75 2.18 -38.59
N THR A 1012 15.85 3.13 -39.53
CA THR A 1012 17.10 3.76 -39.97
C THR A 1012 17.63 4.79 -38.96
N LEU A 1013 16.77 5.31 -38.08
CA LEU A 1013 17.19 6.16 -36.95
C LEU A 1013 17.67 5.29 -35.79
N ARG A 1014 16.98 4.18 -35.50
CA ARG A 1014 17.34 3.19 -34.48
C ARG A 1014 18.77 2.65 -34.64
N SER A 1015 19.15 2.23 -35.86
CA SER A 1015 20.45 1.61 -36.18
C SER A 1015 21.70 2.38 -35.73
N ASP A 1016 22.73 1.60 -35.38
CA ASP A 1016 24.16 1.90 -35.18
C ASP A 1016 24.87 2.67 -36.33
N ARG A 1017 24.36 2.61 -37.57
CA ARG A 1017 24.81 3.40 -38.74
C ARG A 1017 23.99 4.67 -38.92
N GLY A 1018 22.79 4.66 -38.33
CA GLY A 1018 21.81 5.73 -38.24
C GLY A 1018 22.14 6.76 -37.18
N ALA A 1019 21.15 7.04 -36.32
CA ALA A 1019 21.26 7.93 -35.17
C ALA A 1019 21.57 7.19 -33.85
N ASN A 1020 21.55 5.84 -33.84
CA ASN A 1020 21.67 4.98 -32.66
C ASN A 1020 20.61 5.29 -31.57
N LEU A 1021 19.34 5.42 -31.95
CA LEU A 1021 18.26 5.67 -30.96
C LEU A 1021 18.04 4.48 -30.01
N ASP A 1022 18.41 3.25 -30.40
CA ASP A 1022 18.38 2.11 -29.47
C ASP A 1022 19.32 2.32 -28.27
N GLY A 1023 20.46 3.02 -28.47
CA GLY A 1023 21.43 3.33 -27.42
C GLY A 1023 20.88 4.19 -26.27
N ILE A 1024 19.69 4.79 -26.42
CA ILE A 1024 19.01 5.56 -25.37
C ILE A 1024 17.70 4.93 -24.88
N ALA A 1025 17.31 3.76 -25.38
CA ALA A 1025 16.07 3.09 -24.95
C ALA A 1025 16.06 2.85 -23.44
N GLY A 1026 17.16 2.33 -22.88
CA GLY A 1026 17.32 2.16 -21.44
C GLY A 1026 17.37 3.47 -20.62
N ALA A 1027 17.45 4.65 -21.28
CA ALA A 1027 17.20 5.93 -20.62
C ALA A 1027 15.70 6.27 -20.66
N CYS A 1028 15.08 6.26 -21.84
CA CYS A 1028 13.65 6.53 -22.00
C CYS A 1028 12.75 5.62 -21.14
N ASN A 1029 13.09 4.34 -21.01
CA ASN A 1029 12.37 3.38 -20.16
C ASN A 1029 12.37 3.76 -18.66
N ARG A 1030 13.37 4.51 -18.16
CA ARG A 1030 13.39 5.00 -16.76
C ARG A 1030 12.49 6.21 -16.53
N GLU A 1031 12.08 6.88 -17.61
CA GLU A 1031 11.23 8.06 -17.63
C GLU A 1031 9.84 7.68 -18.16
N GLY A 1032 9.37 6.45 -17.90
CA GLY A 1032 8.06 5.93 -18.30
C GLY A 1032 7.86 5.67 -19.82
N VAL A 1033 8.77 6.12 -20.69
CA VAL A 1033 8.64 5.95 -22.15
C VAL A 1033 9.30 4.65 -22.59
N THR A 1034 8.60 3.54 -22.34
CA THR A 1034 8.92 2.24 -22.95
C THR A 1034 8.77 2.30 -24.47
N ASP A 1035 9.39 1.33 -25.13
CA ASP A 1035 9.20 1.01 -26.54
C ASP A 1035 9.42 2.21 -27.48
N LEU A 1036 10.70 2.51 -27.70
CA LEU A 1036 11.15 3.40 -28.78
C LEU A 1036 10.94 2.74 -30.17
N ASP A 1037 9.70 2.36 -30.47
CA ASP A 1037 9.25 1.68 -31.69
C ASP A 1037 8.97 2.65 -32.86
N SER A 1038 8.73 3.92 -32.53
CA SER A 1038 8.22 4.96 -33.42
C SER A 1038 8.79 6.34 -33.07
N LEU A 1039 8.81 7.25 -34.05
CA LEU A 1039 9.30 8.62 -33.83
C LEU A 1039 8.49 9.36 -32.75
N GLY A 1040 7.18 9.12 -32.66
CA GLY A 1040 6.32 9.72 -31.64
C GLY A 1040 6.63 9.28 -30.20
N ARG A 1041 7.12 8.04 -30.01
CA ARG A 1041 7.66 7.56 -28.72
C ARG A 1041 8.97 8.26 -28.38
N PHE A 1042 9.92 8.29 -29.31
CA PHE A 1042 11.18 9.05 -29.14
C PHE A 1042 10.94 10.54 -28.84
N GLU A 1043 10.05 11.20 -29.58
CA GLU A 1043 9.64 12.59 -29.34
C GLU A 1043 9.00 12.80 -27.96
N SER A 1044 8.28 11.80 -27.44
CA SER A 1044 7.71 11.86 -26.09
C SER A 1044 8.79 11.74 -25.01
N CYS A 1045 9.76 10.83 -25.18
CA CYS A 1045 10.94 10.75 -24.32
C CYS A 1045 11.75 12.06 -24.33
N VAL A 1046 12.02 12.63 -25.51
CA VAL A 1046 12.76 13.89 -25.64
C VAL A 1046 12.00 15.07 -25.03
N VAL A 1047 10.67 15.13 -25.11
CA VAL A 1047 9.90 16.17 -24.41
C VAL A 1047 10.01 16.02 -22.90
N HIS A 1048 9.64 14.86 -22.36
CA HIS A 1048 9.55 14.64 -20.91
C HIS A 1048 10.92 14.75 -20.22
N HIS A 1049 11.96 14.12 -20.77
CA HIS A 1049 13.30 14.20 -20.19
C HIS A 1049 13.91 15.61 -20.26
N HIS A 1050 13.54 16.40 -21.27
CA HIS A 1050 13.97 17.81 -21.38
C HIS A 1050 13.16 18.75 -20.47
N GLU A 1051 11.98 18.35 -20.00
CA GLU A 1051 11.30 19.00 -18.88
C GLU A 1051 12.02 18.66 -17.56
N CYS A 1052 12.25 17.38 -17.25
CA CYS A 1052 12.90 16.96 -16.00
C CYS A 1052 14.35 17.49 -15.85
N LEU A 1053 15.19 17.39 -16.89
CA LEU A 1053 16.55 17.93 -16.81
C LEU A 1053 16.62 19.45 -16.93
N ALA A 1054 15.63 20.14 -17.51
CA ALA A 1054 15.56 21.60 -17.37
C ALA A 1054 15.39 21.99 -15.89
N GLU A 1055 14.75 21.15 -15.09
CA GLU A 1055 14.42 21.44 -13.70
C GLU A 1055 15.56 21.12 -12.73
N ASP A 1056 16.40 20.10 -13.00
CA ASP A 1056 17.71 19.97 -12.33
C ASP A 1056 18.63 21.19 -12.62
N LEU A 1057 18.66 21.68 -13.87
CA LEU A 1057 19.40 22.91 -14.22
C LEU A 1057 18.86 24.13 -13.45
N ILE A 1058 17.55 24.20 -13.17
CA ILE A 1058 16.91 25.29 -12.41
C ILE A 1058 17.19 25.15 -10.91
N GLY A 1059 16.97 23.97 -10.31
CA GLY A 1059 17.25 23.72 -8.89
C GLY A 1059 18.72 23.93 -8.55
N THR A 1060 19.64 23.45 -9.40
CA THR A 1060 21.08 23.70 -9.26
C THR A 1060 21.44 25.20 -9.38
N ALA A 1061 20.63 26.01 -10.06
CA ALA A 1061 20.85 27.46 -10.22
C ALA A 1061 20.15 28.31 -9.14
N ILE A 1062 19.03 27.83 -8.61
CA ILE A 1062 18.16 28.49 -7.63
C ILE A 1062 17.60 27.37 -6.72
N PRO A 1063 18.30 26.90 -5.68
CA PRO A 1063 17.87 25.76 -4.85
C PRO A 1063 16.47 25.95 -4.25
N ARG A 1064 16.14 27.19 -3.89
CA ARG A 1064 14.84 27.57 -3.35
C ARG A 1064 13.71 27.65 -4.39
N ALA A 1065 13.95 27.33 -5.67
CA ALA A 1065 12.92 27.40 -6.71
C ALA A 1065 11.60 26.67 -6.39
N PRO A 1066 11.58 25.44 -5.81
CA PRO A 1066 10.33 24.78 -5.43
C PRO A 1066 9.55 25.62 -4.41
N ALA A 1067 10.21 25.99 -3.30
CA ALA A 1067 9.61 26.79 -2.23
C ALA A 1067 9.17 28.19 -2.68
N LEU A 1068 9.85 28.79 -3.66
CA LEU A 1068 9.47 30.10 -4.23
C LEU A 1068 8.25 30.00 -5.14
N LEU A 1069 8.16 28.97 -5.98
CA LEU A 1069 7.02 28.74 -6.87
C LEU A 1069 5.76 28.37 -6.07
N ALA A 1070 5.91 27.65 -4.95
CA ALA A 1070 4.81 27.31 -4.05
C ALA A 1070 4.07 28.55 -3.51
N ILE A 1071 4.77 29.68 -3.30
CA ILE A 1071 4.19 30.97 -2.86
C ILE A 1071 3.09 31.47 -3.82
N VAL A 1072 3.14 31.06 -5.10
CA VAL A 1072 2.18 31.44 -6.14
C VAL A 1072 1.39 30.26 -6.69
N GLY A 1073 1.28 29.18 -5.91
CA GLY A 1073 0.52 27.98 -6.27
C GLY A 1073 1.08 27.25 -7.50
N ARG A 1074 2.41 27.17 -7.62
CA ARG A 1074 3.11 26.49 -8.72
C ARG A 1074 4.17 25.54 -8.18
N THR A 1075 4.42 24.47 -8.92
CA THR A 1075 5.52 23.53 -8.69
C THR A 1075 6.64 23.78 -9.72
N LEU A 1076 7.80 23.16 -9.54
CA LEU A 1076 8.58 22.69 -10.69
C LEU A 1076 7.78 21.54 -11.34
N GLY A 1077 7.86 21.42 -12.67
CA GLY A 1077 6.82 20.98 -13.59
C GLY A 1077 6.10 19.67 -13.27
N PRO A 1078 6.39 18.57 -13.98
CA PRO A 1078 5.54 17.39 -13.95
C PRO A 1078 5.95 16.44 -12.81
N THR A 1079 4.97 15.84 -12.16
CA THR A 1079 5.11 15.11 -10.89
C THR A 1079 5.67 13.69 -11.02
N ASP A 1080 5.97 13.28 -12.24
CA ASP A 1080 6.46 11.97 -12.68
C ASP A 1080 7.97 11.96 -12.96
N CYS A 1081 8.66 13.11 -12.96
CA CYS A 1081 10.11 13.18 -13.10
C CYS A 1081 10.81 12.34 -12.02
N PRO A 1082 11.69 11.39 -12.39
CA PRO A 1082 12.38 10.56 -11.41
C PRO A 1082 13.27 11.42 -10.51
N SER A 1083 13.17 11.20 -9.20
CA SER A 1083 13.92 12.01 -8.24
C SER A 1083 15.43 11.89 -8.50
N THR A 1084 16.10 13.04 -8.64
CA THR A 1084 17.55 13.06 -8.87
C THR A 1084 18.29 12.84 -7.55
N GLY A 1085 18.13 11.63 -6.99
CA GLY A 1085 18.95 11.14 -5.89
C GLY A 1085 20.43 11.34 -6.21
N GLY A 1086 21.19 11.79 -5.20
CA GLY A 1086 22.51 12.41 -5.39
C GLY A 1086 23.41 11.64 -6.36
N VAL A 1087 23.94 12.36 -7.36
CA VAL A 1087 24.76 11.78 -8.43
C VAL A 1087 25.94 11.03 -7.81
N GLN A 1088 25.91 9.69 -7.89
CA GLN A 1088 27.06 8.90 -7.44
C GLN A 1088 28.32 9.33 -8.21
N PRO A 1089 29.42 9.66 -7.51
CA PRO A 1089 30.68 9.94 -8.17
C PRO A 1089 31.27 8.64 -8.73
N GLN A 1090 31.38 8.58 -10.06
CA GLN A 1090 32.37 7.76 -10.75
C GLN A 1090 33.74 8.46 -10.75
#